data_AF-A0A2D9C7J2-F1
#
_entry.id   AF-A0A2D9C7J2-F1
#
_cell.length_a   1.000
_cell.length_b   1.000
_cell.length_c   1.000
_cell.angle_alpha   90.00
_cell.angle_beta   90.00
_cell.angle_gamma   90.00
#
_symmetry.space_group_name_H-M   'P 1'
#
loop_
_entity.id
_entity.type
_entity.pdbx_description
1 polymer ?
#
loop_
_entity_poly.entity_id
_entity_poly.type
_entity_poly.pdbx_seq_one_letter_code
_entity_poly.pdbx_strand_id
1 'polypeptide(L)'
;MARAFKKNGTNIIVADKLSGYATSGGDLATGLRFDWVEVVVDTTIPGDTASDQYTCDLNNINSPNSLLVGWGDGTTDEYVFDTPKSQIHTYPASGIYKVRYGRTNATAYPIPVDVNTFADGDRVKKTDITRFGEYSQVPVISVGNAMTPSGTTVSASDTPDGSAYLVVPGSETRPFQAFGSISELITIPTTLTYAGPGIKGDCRNTFDGCSNFNGSVGHLALTIYRASYMFNSCLSFDNGGSTDIDNLTFDFTLPGATHISAMFQNARVFNQPIGSWNTTGNTSLNLTFKNAQSFNQDIGSWDMSSVNTLQEAFNRAYAFNNGGANTIGNWDVSNVNSAPYCFYQARVFNQDLTNWTAGVKTFSPTSINVFLSNAYLFNNGNAVGVSNGSAGTGMDAWDISSCTNLSQTFQRAESFNGYIGSWDVSGITQMTQTFQQAYRFNQDLSGWTFTPGLNTIMSSTFQSATDFNNGGQPMDGWDVSGVTTFQNCFRDATSFNASCDWALKTTGDVNFGFAFLFASSFTGIGLENWNTERVTTFGQCFQSSALNFALTHPNYWELRSGVNMFYAFRQTPLNGGQASGVAGRNWEMRLSNSVSDSYNLNNMFAYCGDFNQDISTDATNNYWDMSRVTNMSYMFRFCSKFNQDISNWDTSACTFMTGTFDGATIFNQPLSNWDMSSVSSINTMLQGTAFDQDISAWNIGSVTNAAGFLNSGSLSTTNYDLLLDNTSGWLSVATPQSSVSISFGTTQYTAGGNAEAGRNVLTGTYGWTIIDGGPV
;
A
#
# COMPACT_ATOMS: atom_id res chain seq x y z
N MET A 1 -4.87 -44.49 -19.19
CA MET A 1 -5.98 -44.74 -20.15
C MET A 1 -5.54 -44.69 -21.63
N ALA A 2 -4.26 -44.82 -21.97
CA ALA A 2 -3.75 -44.71 -23.35
C ALA A 2 -3.86 -46.01 -24.22
N ARG A 3 -4.82 -46.92 -23.95
CA ARG A 3 -5.00 -48.19 -24.70
C ARG A 3 -6.41 -48.38 -25.29
N ALA A 4 -7.26 -47.37 -25.25
CA ALA A 4 -8.69 -47.51 -25.60
C ALA A 4 -9.00 -47.28 -27.09
N PHE A 5 -8.08 -46.77 -27.91
CA PHE A 5 -8.36 -46.46 -29.31
C PHE A 5 -7.64 -47.41 -30.27
N LYS A 6 -8.39 -47.95 -31.23
CA LYS A 6 -7.93 -48.92 -32.24
C LYS A 6 -8.29 -48.44 -33.65
N LYS A 7 -7.38 -48.61 -34.60
CA LYS A 7 -7.64 -48.46 -36.04
C LYS A 7 -7.67 -49.85 -36.67
N ASN A 8 -8.76 -50.22 -37.33
CA ASN A 8 -8.98 -51.54 -37.95
C ASN A 8 -8.60 -52.71 -37.00
N GLY A 9 -8.93 -52.58 -35.71
CA GLY A 9 -8.65 -53.58 -34.67
C GLY A 9 -7.26 -53.51 -34.01
N THR A 10 -6.35 -52.65 -34.47
CA THR A 10 -4.97 -52.51 -33.93
C THR A 10 -4.84 -51.28 -33.03
N ASN A 11 -4.23 -51.42 -31.84
CA ASN A 11 -4.06 -50.32 -30.87
C ASN A 11 -3.17 -49.20 -31.45
N ILE A 12 -3.57 -47.95 -31.26
CA ILE A 12 -2.82 -46.77 -31.68
C ILE A 12 -2.32 -45.97 -30.47
N ILE A 13 -1.09 -45.43 -30.56
CA ILE A 13 -0.46 -44.63 -29.49
C ILE A 13 -0.92 -43.18 -29.64
N VAL A 14 -1.55 -42.63 -28.60
CA VAL A 14 -1.95 -41.22 -28.54
C VAL A 14 -0.77 -40.40 -27.98
N ALA A 15 -0.31 -39.40 -28.71
CA ALA A 15 0.69 -38.46 -28.22
C ALA A 15 0.04 -37.51 -27.20
N ASP A 16 0.43 -37.64 -25.93
CA ASP A 16 0.01 -36.72 -24.87
C ASP A 16 0.43 -35.29 -25.20
N LYS A 17 -0.56 -34.39 -25.27
CA LYS A 17 -0.32 -32.96 -25.08
C LYS A 17 -1.17 -32.48 -23.91
N LEU A 18 -0.80 -32.91 -22.70
CA LEU A 18 -1.12 -32.19 -21.48
C LEU A 18 -0.26 -30.91 -21.45
N SER A 19 -0.67 -29.88 -22.19
CA SER A 19 -0.10 -28.54 -22.05
C SER A 19 -0.97 -27.72 -21.11
N GLY A 20 -0.59 -27.69 -19.84
CA GLY A 20 -0.94 -26.59 -18.95
C GLY A 20 -0.14 -25.33 -19.30
N TYR A 21 -0.74 -24.17 -19.02
CA TYR A 21 0.00 -22.99 -18.59
C TYR A 21 -0.81 -22.28 -17.50
N ALA A 22 -0.14 -22.06 -16.37
CA ALA A 22 -0.48 -21.06 -15.38
C ALA A 22 0.55 -19.92 -15.52
N THR A 23 0.11 -18.66 -15.58
CA THR A 23 0.49 -17.54 -14.69
C THR A 23 0.23 -16.15 -15.29
N SER A 24 -0.23 -15.25 -14.41
CA SER A 24 0.00 -13.79 -14.30
C SER A 24 -0.44 -12.83 -15.42
N GLY A 25 -1.39 -11.95 -15.06
CA GLY A 25 -1.63 -10.65 -15.71
C GLY A 25 -2.59 -10.69 -16.90
N GLY A 26 -3.81 -10.18 -16.69
CA GLY A 26 -4.87 -10.13 -17.71
C GLY A 26 -5.85 -11.31 -17.59
N ASP A 27 -7.13 -11.00 -17.44
CA ASP A 27 -8.29 -11.91 -17.35
C ASP A 27 -8.22 -13.07 -16.34
N LEU A 28 -8.78 -12.82 -15.15
CA LEU A 28 -9.16 -13.86 -14.19
C LEU A 28 -10.61 -13.66 -13.76
N ALA A 29 -11.53 -14.26 -14.50
CA ALA A 29 -12.86 -14.62 -14.02
C ALA A 29 -13.24 -15.98 -14.63
N THR A 30 -13.13 -17.04 -13.82
CA THR A 30 -14.05 -18.18 -13.70
C THR A 30 -13.31 -19.33 -13.04
N GLY A 31 -13.46 -19.48 -11.72
CA GLY A 31 -13.12 -20.73 -11.06
C GLY A 31 -14.16 -21.80 -11.42
N LEU A 32 -13.95 -22.57 -12.49
CA LEU A 32 -14.55 -23.90 -12.69
C LEU A 32 -13.54 -24.77 -13.46
N ARG A 33 -13.12 -25.88 -12.84
CA ARG A 33 -12.30 -26.92 -13.50
C ARG A 33 -13.22 -28.02 -14.02
N PHE A 34 -13.14 -28.31 -15.32
CA PHE A 34 -13.74 -29.48 -15.95
C PHE A 34 -12.62 -30.45 -16.35
N ASP A 35 -12.68 -31.70 -15.89
CA ASP A 35 -11.75 -32.74 -16.35
C ASP A 35 -12.32 -33.39 -17.62
N TRP A 36 -11.87 -32.93 -18.79
CA TRP A 36 -12.12 -33.58 -20.08
C TRP A 36 -10.81 -34.08 -20.67
N VAL A 37 -10.88 -35.21 -21.38
CA VAL A 37 -9.78 -35.72 -22.20
C VAL A 37 -10.17 -35.50 -23.66
N GLU A 38 -9.34 -34.75 -24.39
CA GLU A 38 -9.48 -34.53 -25.83
C GLU A 38 -8.45 -35.37 -26.56
N VAL A 39 -8.91 -36.15 -27.53
CA VAL A 39 -8.08 -36.95 -28.41
C VAL A 39 -8.28 -36.45 -29.82
N VAL A 40 -7.20 -36.07 -30.49
CA VAL A 40 -7.24 -35.63 -31.89
C VAL A 40 -7.01 -36.85 -32.78
N VAL A 41 -7.97 -37.12 -33.66
CA VAL A 41 -7.93 -38.18 -34.67
C VAL A 41 -7.72 -37.51 -36.02
N ASP A 42 -6.52 -37.66 -36.59
CA ASP A 42 -6.16 -37.12 -37.89
C ASP A 42 -6.18 -38.23 -38.94
N THR A 43 -7.16 -38.16 -39.86
CA THR A 43 -7.32 -39.14 -40.94
C THR A 43 -6.71 -38.66 -42.26
N THR A 44 -5.92 -37.57 -42.22
CA THR A 44 -5.22 -37.00 -43.40
C THR A 44 -3.78 -37.50 -43.56
N ILE A 45 -3.35 -38.41 -42.68
CA ILE A 45 -2.01 -39.02 -42.70
C ILE A 45 -1.88 -39.98 -43.91
N PRO A 46 -0.78 -39.93 -44.70
CA PRO A 46 -0.63 -40.78 -45.89
C PRO A 46 -0.60 -42.27 -45.56
N GLY A 47 -1.58 -43.03 -46.08
CA GLY A 47 -1.75 -44.47 -45.82
C GLY A 47 -3.15 -44.85 -45.31
N ASP A 48 -3.97 -43.86 -44.96
CA ASP A 48 -5.33 -44.05 -44.47
C ASP A 48 -6.34 -43.93 -45.63
N THR A 49 -7.35 -44.80 -45.67
CA THR A 49 -8.40 -44.83 -46.73
C THR A 49 -9.77 -44.53 -46.17
N ALA A 50 -10.71 -44.04 -46.99
CA ALA A 50 -12.08 -43.72 -46.58
C ALA A 50 -12.91 -44.92 -46.07
N SER A 51 -12.33 -46.13 -46.10
CA SER A 51 -12.91 -47.37 -45.55
C SER A 51 -12.33 -47.78 -44.18
N ASP A 52 -11.39 -47.02 -43.62
CA ASP A 52 -10.78 -47.35 -42.33
C ASP A 52 -11.73 -47.08 -41.15
N GLN A 53 -11.85 -48.05 -40.24
CA GLN A 53 -12.73 -48.01 -39.08
C GLN A 53 -11.95 -47.73 -37.79
N TYR A 54 -12.38 -46.71 -37.06
CA TYR A 54 -11.79 -46.34 -35.77
C TYR A 54 -12.74 -46.74 -34.64
N THR A 55 -12.20 -47.44 -33.66
CA THR A 55 -12.99 -48.02 -32.56
C THR A 55 -12.45 -47.56 -31.23
N CYS A 56 -13.34 -47.12 -30.36
CA CYS A 56 -13.05 -46.81 -28.97
C CYS A 56 -13.58 -47.96 -28.09
N ASP A 57 -12.66 -48.71 -27.49
CA ASP A 57 -12.94 -49.88 -26.68
C ASP A 57 -13.04 -49.45 -25.20
N LEU A 58 -14.27 -49.26 -24.73
CA LEU A 58 -14.58 -48.75 -23.39
C LEU A 58 -14.80 -49.87 -22.36
N ASN A 59 -14.51 -51.12 -22.72
CA ASN A 59 -14.85 -52.31 -21.93
C ASN A 59 -14.15 -52.42 -20.55
N ASN A 60 -13.18 -51.55 -20.26
CA ASN A 60 -12.50 -51.49 -18.95
C ASN A 60 -12.95 -50.31 -18.06
N ILE A 61 -14.02 -49.60 -18.44
CA ILE A 61 -14.58 -48.49 -17.65
C ILE A 61 -15.79 -49.02 -16.86
N ASN A 62 -15.59 -49.31 -15.57
CA ASN A 62 -16.70 -49.68 -14.66
C ASN A 62 -17.34 -48.41 -14.07
N SER A 63 -18.54 -48.05 -14.52
CA SER A 63 -19.34 -46.96 -13.94
C SER A 63 -20.84 -47.20 -14.14
N PRO A 64 -21.71 -46.88 -13.15
CA PRO A 64 -23.16 -47.10 -13.27
C PRO A 64 -23.92 -46.04 -14.08
N ASN A 65 -23.23 -45.04 -14.66
CA ASN A 65 -23.86 -43.86 -15.28
C ASN A 65 -23.50 -43.70 -16.75
N SER A 66 -24.29 -42.94 -17.51
CA SER A 66 -24.04 -42.74 -18.94
C SER A 66 -22.78 -41.92 -19.23
N LEU A 67 -22.07 -42.26 -20.32
CA LEU A 67 -20.93 -41.52 -20.86
C LEU A 67 -21.35 -40.86 -22.17
N LEU A 68 -21.06 -39.57 -22.34
CA LEU A 68 -21.29 -38.87 -23.60
C LEU A 68 -19.97 -38.70 -24.34
N VAL A 69 -19.94 -39.10 -25.59
CA VAL A 69 -18.78 -38.98 -26.47
C VAL A 69 -19.18 -38.12 -27.67
N GLY A 70 -18.49 -36.99 -27.82
CA GLY A 70 -18.59 -36.15 -29.01
C GLY A 70 -17.49 -36.50 -29.98
N TRP A 71 -17.85 -36.87 -31.20
CA TRP A 71 -16.92 -37.38 -32.21
C TRP A 71 -16.25 -36.28 -33.04
N GLY A 72 -16.68 -35.02 -32.86
CA GLY A 72 -16.04 -33.85 -33.48
C GLY A 72 -16.47 -33.57 -34.92
N ASP A 73 -17.34 -34.40 -35.49
CA ASP A 73 -18.02 -34.19 -36.78
C ASP A 73 -19.44 -33.61 -36.61
N GLY A 74 -19.80 -33.25 -35.39
CA GLY A 74 -21.13 -32.76 -35.01
C GLY A 74 -22.06 -33.86 -34.47
N THR A 75 -21.66 -35.13 -34.52
CA THR A 75 -22.42 -36.24 -33.93
C THR A 75 -21.96 -36.57 -32.51
N THR A 76 -22.90 -37.05 -31.69
CA THR A 76 -22.67 -37.42 -30.30
C THR A 76 -23.40 -38.71 -29.99
N ASP A 77 -22.73 -39.62 -29.28
CA ASP A 77 -23.33 -40.84 -28.77
C ASP A 77 -23.38 -40.81 -27.23
N GLU A 78 -24.48 -41.31 -26.68
CA GLU A 78 -24.65 -41.51 -25.23
C GLU A 78 -24.64 -43.00 -24.89
N TYR A 79 -23.77 -43.41 -23.95
CA TYR A 79 -23.54 -44.80 -23.61
C TYR A 79 -24.01 -45.13 -22.20
N VAL A 80 -24.97 -46.04 -22.06
CA VAL A 80 -25.43 -46.61 -20.78
C VAL A 80 -24.78 -47.98 -20.56
N PHE A 81 -24.07 -48.18 -19.45
CA PHE A 81 -23.27 -49.39 -19.18
C PHE A 81 -24.12 -50.53 -18.61
N ASP A 82 -24.35 -51.59 -19.40
CA ASP A 82 -24.86 -52.88 -18.87
C ASP A 82 -24.54 -54.11 -19.74
N THR A 83 -23.52 -54.03 -20.61
CA THR A 83 -22.91 -55.18 -21.33
C THR A 83 -21.60 -54.73 -21.98
N PRO A 84 -20.63 -55.62 -22.27
CA PRO A 84 -19.41 -55.24 -22.98
C PRO A 84 -19.77 -54.67 -24.36
N LYS A 85 -19.41 -53.42 -24.61
CA LYS A 85 -19.70 -52.71 -25.86
C LYS A 85 -18.41 -52.12 -26.43
N SER A 86 -17.93 -52.69 -27.52
CA SER A 86 -17.11 -51.97 -28.48
C SER A 86 -18.04 -51.33 -29.50
N GLN A 87 -18.17 -50.01 -29.48
CA GLN A 87 -18.96 -49.28 -30.49
C GLN A 87 -18.01 -48.77 -31.58
N ILE A 88 -18.42 -48.96 -32.82
CA ILE A 88 -17.62 -48.62 -34.02
C ILE A 88 -18.19 -47.34 -34.62
N HIS A 89 -17.41 -46.26 -34.58
CA HIS A 89 -17.79 -45.00 -35.22
C HIS A 89 -16.97 -44.81 -36.49
N THR A 90 -17.65 -44.61 -37.62
CA THR A 90 -17.01 -44.55 -38.94
C THR A 90 -17.13 -43.14 -39.49
N TYR A 91 -16.01 -42.47 -39.73
CA TYR A 91 -16.00 -41.11 -40.26
C TYR A 91 -16.28 -41.11 -41.77
N PRO A 92 -17.13 -40.19 -42.27
CA PRO A 92 -17.58 -40.22 -43.65
C PRO A 92 -16.56 -39.72 -44.70
N ALA A 93 -15.42 -39.10 -44.32
CA ALA A 93 -14.35 -38.66 -45.25
C ALA A 93 -13.04 -38.23 -44.52
N SER A 94 -11.94 -37.98 -45.25
CA SER A 94 -10.64 -37.54 -44.70
C SER A 94 -10.72 -36.15 -44.05
N GLY A 95 -10.35 -36.05 -42.77
CA GLY A 95 -10.36 -34.83 -41.96
C GLY A 95 -9.69 -35.01 -40.59
N ILE A 96 -9.53 -33.90 -39.85
CA ILE A 96 -9.02 -33.88 -38.47
C ILE A 96 -10.21 -33.73 -37.52
N TYR A 97 -10.44 -34.74 -36.69
CA TYR A 97 -11.59 -34.82 -35.80
C TYR A 97 -11.13 -34.80 -34.34
N LYS A 98 -11.86 -34.08 -33.49
CA LYS A 98 -11.54 -33.97 -32.06
C LYS A 98 -12.57 -34.73 -31.27
N VAL A 99 -12.18 -35.88 -30.74
CA VAL A 99 -13.03 -36.71 -29.91
C VAL A 99 -12.91 -36.26 -28.47
N ARG A 100 -14.04 -35.93 -27.86
CA ARG A 100 -14.13 -35.50 -26.47
C ARG A 100 -15.09 -36.42 -25.74
N TYR A 101 -14.68 -36.88 -24.56
CA TYR A 101 -15.56 -37.67 -23.70
C TYR A 101 -15.52 -37.17 -22.26
N GLY A 102 -16.69 -37.21 -21.63
CA GLY A 102 -16.90 -36.76 -20.26
C GLY A 102 -18.20 -37.34 -19.71
N ARG A 103 -18.34 -37.39 -18.38
CA ARG A 103 -19.56 -37.91 -17.75
C ARG A 103 -20.68 -36.87 -17.82
N THR A 104 -21.90 -37.32 -18.12
CA THR A 104 -23.08 -36.45 -18.26
C THR A 104 -23.73 -36.07 -16.95
N ASN A 105 -23.34 -36.65 -15.82
CA ASN A 105 -23.81 -36.21 -14.51
C ASN A 105 -22.76 -36.46 -13.43
N ALA A 106 -22.30 -35.38 -12.80
CA ALA A 106 -21.65 -35.47 -11.50
C ALA A 106 -21.90 -34.19 -10.71
N THR A 107 -22.72 -34.29 -9.66
CA THR A 107 -22.22 -33.88 -8.34
C THR A 107 -20.85 -34.55 -8.18
N ALA A 108 -19.80 -33.75 -8.02
CA ALA A 108 -18.42 -34.24 -8.12
C ALA A 108 -18.19 -35.46 -7.22
N TYR A 109 -17.94 -36.62 -7.83
CA TYR A 109 -17.11 -37.65 -7.23
C TYR A 109 -15.84 -37.78 -8.08
N PRO A 110 -14.66 -37.65 -7.47
CA PRO A 110 -13.39 -37.90 -8.14
C PRO A 110 -13.29 -39.36 -8.60
N ILE A 111 -12.52 -39.61 -9.67
CA ILE A 111 -12.01 -40.95 -9.98
C ILE A 111 -11.04 -41.35 -8.85
N PRO A 112 -11.22 -42.52 -8.20
CA PRO A 112 -10.17 -43.12 -7.40
C PRO A 112 -9.06 -43.57 -8.36
N VAL A 113 -7.89 -42.92 -8.27
CA VAL A 113 -6.65 -43.53 -8.74
C VAL A 113 -6.25 -44.53 -7.67
N ASP A 114 -6.20 -45.81 -8.02
CA ASP A 114 -5.52 -46.83 -7.23
C ASP A 114 -4.00 -46.60 -7.39
N VAL A 115 -3.45 -45.74 -6.54
CA VAL A 115 -2.00 -45.66 -6.32
C VAL A 115 -1.72 -46.41 -5.03
N ASN A 116 -1.44 -47.70 -5.18
CA ASN A 116 -0.73 -48.44 -4.17
C ASN A 116 0.70 -47.88 -4.05
N THR A 117 1.10 -47.57 -2.80
CA THR A 117 2.39 -47.06 -2.29
C THR A 117 2.62 -45.55 -2.54
N PHE A 118 2.79 -44.66 -1.55
CA PHE A 118 3.55 -44.69 -0.29
C PHE A 118 2.99 -43.77 0.82
N ALA A 119 3.63 -43.83 2.00
CA ALA A 119 3.19 -43.48 3.35
C ALA A 119 3.32 -42.00 3.81
N ASP A 120 2.67 -41.77 4.97
CA ASP A 120 2.77 -40.74 6.01
C ASP A 120 2.32 -39.28 5.77
N GLY A 121 1.26 -38.87 6.51
CA GLY A 121 1.20 -37.54 7.13
C GLY A 121 -0.07 -36.66 7.00
N ASP A 122 -1.29 -37.19 7.25
CA ASP A 122 -2.57 -36.59 7.73
C ASP A 122 -3.05 -35.16 7.28
N ARG A 123 -4.29 -34.87 6.83
CA ARG A 123 -5.71 -35.12 7.22
C ARG A 123 -6.27 -34.32 8.43
N VAL A 124 -7.26 -33.45 8.18
CA VAL A 124 -8.43 -33.20 9.07
C VAL A 124 -9.74 -33.12 8.24
N LYS A 125 -10.86 -33.55 8.84
CA LYS A 125 -12.17 -33.95 8.27
C LYS A 125 -13.39 -33.17 8.81
N LYS A 126 -14.37 -32.93 7.93
CA LYS A 126 -15.82 -33.32 7.94
C LYS A 126 -16.63 -33.30 9.27
N THR A 127 -17.07 -32.15 9.75
CA THR A 127 -18.31 -31.86 10.55
C THR A 127 -18.19 -30.38 10.94
N ASP A 128 -18.84 -29.41 10.31
CA ASP A 128 -20.21 -29.00 10.63
C ASP A 128 -20.87 -28.28 9.43
N ILE A 129 -21.86 -28.97 8.86
CA ILE A 129 -22.67 -28.55 7.72
C ILE A 129 -23.85 -27.70 8.22
N THR A 130 -24.23 -26.64 7.51
CA THR A 130 -25.67 -26.29 7.39
C THR A 130 -26.01 -25.54 6.09
N ARG A 131 -26.93 -26.18 5.33
CA ARG A 131 -27.81 -25.69 4.24
C ARG A 131 -27.20 -25.44 2.85
N PHE A 132 -27.11 -26.51 2.04
CA PHE A 132 -27.12 -26.44 0.59
C PHE A 132 -28.56 -26.65 0.08
N GLY A 133 -29.14 -25.63 -0.53
CA GLY A 133 -30.33 -25.77 -1.36
C GLY A 133 -29.93 -26.27 -2.75
N GLU A 134 -30.58 -27.34 -3.19
CA GLU A 134 -30.43 -27.94 -4.51
C GLU A 134 -30.68 -26.91 -5.62
N TYR A 135 -29.86 -26.90 -6.67
CA TYR A 135 -30.27 -26.42 -7.98
C TYR A 135 -29.74 -27.35 -9.08
N SER A 136 -30.69 -27.82 -9.88
CA SER A 136 -30.52 -28.59 -11.10
C SER A 136 -29.72 -27.83 -12.16
N GLN A 137 -28.98 -28.59 -12.95
CA GLN A 137 -28.18 -28.13 -14.09
C GLN A 137 -28.99 -27.31 -15.11
N VAL A 138 -28.38 -26.29 -15.71
CA VAL A 138 -28.88 -25.65 -16.94
C VAL A 138 -27.79 -25.70 -18.02
N PRO A 139 -28.07 -26.24 -19.22
CA PRO A 139 -27.12 -26.26 -20.33
C PRO A 139 -27.15 -24.94 -21.12
N VAL A 140 -25.96 -24.39 -21.36
CA VAL A 140 -25.71 -23.14 -22.13
C VAL A 140 -26.01 -23.37 -23.62
N ILE A 141 -26.87 -22.54 -24.22
CA ILE A 141 -26.97 -22.42 -25.69
C ILE A 141 -26.03 -21.30 -26.13
N SER A 142 -25.00 -21.64 -26.90
CA SER A 142 -24.23 -20.65 -27.66
C SER A 142 -25.00 -20.33 -28.93
N VAL A 143 -25.53 -19.10 -29.04
CA VAL A 143 -26.21 -18.67 -30.26
C VAL A 143 -25.14 -18.22 -31.27
N GLY A 144 -24.82 -19.11 -32.21
CA GLY A 144 -23.99 -18.75 -33.36
C GLY A 144 -24.77 -17.85 -34.33
N ASN A 145 -24.18 -16.70 -34.69
CA ASN A 145 -24.30 -15.93 -35.94
C ASN A 145 -25.67 -15.78 -36.65
N ALA A 146 -26.81 -15.94 -35.99
CA ALA A 146 -28.13 -15.74 -36.61
C ALA A 146 -28.88 -14.61 -35.91
N MET A 147 -28.83 -13.41 -36.50
CA MET A 147 -29.81 -12.35 -36.28
C MET A 147 -31.22 -12.93 -36.41
N THR A 148 -32.08 -12.72 -35.41
CA THR A 148 -33.53 -12.70 -35.67
C THR A 148 -33.93 -11.29 -36.11
N PRO A 149 -34.80 -11.14 -37.13
CA PRO A 149 -35.17 -9.84 -37.67
C PRO A 149 -35.80 -8.92 -36.61
N SER A 150 -35.60 -7.62 -36.80
CA SER A 150 -36.38 -6.55 -36.16
C SER A 150 -37.88 -6.92 -36.17
N GLY A 151 -38.50 -7.00 -34.99
CA GLY A 151 -39.91 -7.33 -34.83
C GLY A 151 -40.25 -8.74 -34.31
N THR A 152 -39.27 -9.53 -33.86
CA THR A 152 -39.55 -10.86 -33.28
C THR A 152 -39.92 -10.77 -31.79
N THR A 153 -41.13 -11.19 -31.42
CA THR A 153 -41.61 -11.25 -30.03
C THR A 153 -40.90 -12.38 -29.27
N VAL A 154 -40.15 -12.04 -28.21
CA VAL A 154 -39.59 -13.02 -27.26
C VAL A 154 -40.66 -13.36 -26.23
N SER A 155 -40.90 -14.64 -25.96
CA SER A 155 -41.98 -15.09 -25.08
C SER A 155 -41.44 -15.78 -23.82
N ALA A 156 -41.99 -15.51 -22.65
CA ALA A 156 -41.62 -16.18 -21.41
C ALA A 156 -42.35 -17.52 -21.24
N SER A 157 -41.65 -18.61 -20.96
CA SER A 157 -42.30 -19.88 -20.61
C SER A 157 -42.25 -20.12 -19.11
N ASP A 158 -43.38 -20.50 -18.51
CA ASP A 158 -43.47 -20.92 -17.11
C ASP A 158 -42.77 -22.27 -16.91
N THR A 159 -41.87 -22.34 -15.93
CA THR A 159 -41.43 -23.62 -15.36
C THR A 159 -42.26 -23.98 -14.11
N PRO A 160 -42.33 -25.27 -13.72
CA PRO A 160 -43.15 -25.73 -12.60
C PRO A 160 -42.81 -25.13 -11.22
N ASP A 161 -41.68 -24.44 -11.10
CA ASP A 161 -41.22 -23.74 -9.89
C ASP A 161 -41.65 -22.25 -9.84
N GLY A 162 -42.34 -21.76 -10.87
CA GLY A 162 -42.83 -20.38 -10.94
C GLY A 162 -41.82 -19.34 -11.47
N SER A 163 -40.72 -19.78 -12.10
CA SER A 163 -39.76 -18.88 -12.75
C SER A 163 -40.07 -18.66 -14.24
N ALA A 164 -39.95 -17.41 -14.72
CA ALA A 164 -40.01 -17.06 -16.14
C ALA A 164 -38.60 -16.94 -16.73
N TYR A 165 -38.37 -17.62 -17.85
CA TYR A 165 -37.16 -17.48 -18.66
C TYR A 165 -37.49 -16.79 -19.99
N LEU A 166 -36.64 -15.89 -20.46
CA LEU A 166 -36.74 -15.28 -21.80
C LEU A 166 -36.47 -16.35 -22.87
N VAL A 167 -37.50 -16.79 -23.62
CA VAL A 167 -37.39 -17.83 -24.66
C VAL A 167 -37.42 -17.21 -26.07
N VAL A 168 -36.43 -17.53 -26.89
CA VAL A 168 -36.44 -17.21 -28.33
C VAL A 168 -37.36 -18.21 -29.05
N PRO A 169 -38.26 -17.81 -29.95
CA PRO A 169 -39.17 -18.73 -30.64
C PRO A 169 -38.38 -19.85 -31.37
N GLY A 170 -38.56 -21.10 -30.92
CA GLY A 170 -37.89 -22.29 -31.48
C GLY A 170 -36.88 -22.99 -30.56
N SER A 171 -36.55 -22.43 -29.39
CA SER A 171 -35.71 -23.09 -28.39
C SER A 171 -36.54 -23.65 -27.21
N GLU A 172 -36.18 -24.82 -26.71
CA GLU A 172 -36.73 -25.35 -25.45
C GLU A 172 -36.52 -24.35 -24.30
N THR A 173 -37.49 -24.28 -23.38
CA THR A 173 -37.57 -23.39 -22.21
C THR A 173 -36.25 -23.28 -21.44
N ARG A 174 -35.45 -22.22 -21.65
CA ARG A 174 -34.12 -22.03 -21.04
C ARG A 174 -33.79 -20.55 -20.78
N PRO A 175 -32.98 -20.21 -19.77
CA PRO A 175 -32.57 -18.84 -19.48
C PRO A 175 -31.84 -18.19 -20.65
N PHE A 176 -32.18 -16.93 -20.91
CA PHE A 176 -31.46 -16.07 -21.85
C PHE A 176 -30.09 -15.71 -21.26
N GLN A 177 -29.08 -16.49 -21.59
CA GLN A 177 -27.69 -16.18 -21.31
C GLN A 177 -27.05 -15.68 -22.61
N ALA A 178 -26.97 -14.36 -22.78
CA ALA A 178 -26.17 -13.77 -23.85
C ALA A 178 -24.69 -13.80 -23.42
N PHE A 179 -24.00 -14.92 -23.66
CA PHE A 179 -22.54 -14.96 -23.52
C PHE A 179 -21.90 -14.66 -24.87
N GLY A 180 -21.19 -13.53 -24.94
CA GLY A 180 -20.33 -13.19 -26.07
C GLY A 180 -20.03 -11.70 -26.10
N SER A 181 -18.84 -11.33 -26.60
CA SER A 181 -18.56 -9.97 -27.06
C SER A 181 -19.41 -9.66 -28.29
N ILE A 182 -20.68 -9.37 -28.06
CA ILE A 182 -21.63 -8.95 -29.08
C ILE A 182 -21.25 -7.52 -29.45
N SER A 183 -20.54 -7.40 -30.57
CA SER A 183 -20.17 -6.12 -31.20
C SER A 183 -21.34 -5.50 -31.98
N GLU A 184 -22.45 -6.22 -32.10
CA GLU A 184 -23.68 -5.79 -32.78
C GLU A 184 -24.74 -5.28 -31.80
N LEU A 185 -25.56 -4.33 -32.28
CA LEU A 185 -26.60 -3.63 -31.55
C LEU A 185 -27.68 -4.62 -31.05
N ILE A 186 -27.76 -4.90 -29.74
CA ILE A 186 -28.96 -5.54 -29.19
C ILE A 186 -30.05 -4.49 -29.11
N THR A 187 -31.05 -4.60 -29.98
CA THR A 187 -32.34 -3.92 -29.80
C THR A 187 -33.27 -4.88 -29.06
N ILE A 188 -33.57 -4.62 -27.78
CA ILE A 188 -34.68 -5.31 -27.12
C ILE A 188 -35.98 -4.85 -27.81
N PRO A 189 -36.88 -5.76 -28.25
CA PRO A 189 -38.15 -5.38 -28.83
C PRO A 189 -38.91 -4.42 -27.90
N THR A 190 -39.44 -3.32 -28.45
CA THR A 190 -40.17 -2.27 -27.73
C THR A 190 -41.50 -2.73 -27.11
N THR A 191 -41.81 -4.02 -27.10
CA THR A 191 -43.00 -4.61 -26.48
C THR A 191 -42.71 -6.06 -26.09
N LEU A 192 -42.17 -6.26 -24.88
CA LEU A 192 -42.25 -7.55 -24.17
C LEU A 192 -43.55 -7.57 -23.36
N THR A 193 -44.69 -7.55 -24.05
CA THR A 193 -46.00 -7.73 -23.42
C THR A 193 -46.17 -9.18 -23.01
N TYR A 194 -46.08 -9.46 -21.71
CA TYR A 194 -46.51 -10.74 -21.15
C TYR A 194 -47.74 -10.55 -20.27
N ALA A 195 -48.81 -11.24 -20.62
CA ALA A 195 -50.12 -11.15 -19.98
C ALA A 195 -50.29 -12.32 -18.99
N GLY A 196 -49.77 -12.16 -17.78
CA GLY A 196 -50.00 -13.10 -16.68
C GLY A 196 -49.67 -12.46 -15.33
N PRO A 197 -50.64 -12.28 -14.41
CA PRO A 197 -50.36 -11.76 -13.08
C PRO A 197 -49.58 -12.81 -12.27
N GLY A 198 -48.34 -12.49 -11.85
CA GLY A 198 -47.65 -13.19 -10.75
C GLY A 198 -46.32 -13.90 -11.03
N ILE A 199 -45.75 -13.83 -12.24
CA ILE A 199 -44.49 -14.53 -12.56
C ILE A 199 -43.26 -13.63 -12.30
N LYS A 200 -42.24 -14.14 -11.60
CA LYS A 200 -41.03 -13.40 -11.20
C LYS A 200 -39.80 -13.89 -11.97
N GLY A 201 -38.95 -12.98 -12.45
CA GLY A 201 -37.79 -13.28 -13.31
C GLY A 201 -36.43 -13.36 -12.60
N ASP A 202 -35.63 -14.39 -12.93
CA ASP A 202 -34.19 -14.45 -12.61
C ASP A 202 -33.39 -13.86 -13.79
N CYS A 203 -32.86 -12.65 -13.60
CA CYS A 203 -32.12 -11.89 -14.61
C CYS A 203 -30.60 -11.87 -14.33
N ARG A 204 -30.07 -12.82 -13.54
CA ARG A 204 -28.63 -12.84 -13.23
C ARG A 204 -27.79 -13.00 -14.50
N ASN A 205 -26.72 -12.22 -14.60
CA ASN A 205 -25.80 -12.16 -15.75
C ASN A 205 -26.48 -11.83 -17.09
N THR A 206 -27.75 -11.45 -17.10
CA THR A 206 -28.48 -11.14 -18.33
C THR A 206 -28.01 -9.80 -18.85
N PHE A 207 -27.33 -9.77 -20.01
CA PHE A 207 -26.65 -8.61 -20.63
C PHE A 207 -25.20 -8.36 -20.18
N ASP A 208 -24.57 -9.28 -19.44
CA ASP A 208 -23.15 -9.14 -19.09
C ASP A 208 -22.27 -9.05 -20.35
N GLY A 209 -21.32 -8.11 -20.35
CA GLY A 209 -20.35 -7.90 -21.43
C GLY A 209 -20.91 -7.27 -22.71
N CYS A 210 -22.18 -6.84 -22.71
CA CYS A 210 -22.79 -6.21 -23.87
C CYS A 210 -22.05 -4.92 -24.26
N SER A 211 -21.50 -4.88 -25.47
CA SER A 211 -20.67 -3.76 -25.91
C SER A 211 -21.46 -2.56 -26.46
N ASN A 212 -22.72 -2.78 -26.87
CA ASN A 212 -23.66 -1.78 -27.39
C ASN A 212 -25.10 -2.18 -27.01
N PHE A 213 -25.52 -1.81 -25.81
CA PHE A 213 -26.93 -1.92 -25.41
C PHE A 213 -27.65 -0.64 -25.85
N ASN A 214 -28.46 -0.72 -26.91
CA ASN A 214 -29.26 0.39 -27.43
C ASN A 214 -30.74 -0.02 -27.54
N GLY A 215 -31.48 0.15 -26.45
CA GLY A 215 -32.89 -0.23 -26.37
C GLY A 215 -33.58 0.14 -25.05
N SER A 216 -34.91 0.32 -25.13
CA SER A 216 -35.81 0.50 -23.98
C SER A 216 -35.91 -0.81 -23.19
N VAL A 217 -35.45 -0.81 -21.94
CA VAL A 217 -35.63 -1.94 -20.99
C VAL A 217 -37.02 -1.94 -20.34
N GLY A 218 -37.76 -0.83 -20.46
CA GLY A 218 -38.96 -0.50 -19.69
C GLY A 218 -40.24 -1.16 -20.18
N HIS A 219 -40.16 -1.92 -21.27
CA HIS A 219 -41.23 -2.80 -21.70
C HIS A 219 -41.12 -4.22 -21.11
N LEU A 220 -40.18 -4.46 -20.18
CA LEU A 220 -40.19 -5.66 -19.34
C LEU A 220 -41.34 -5.56 -18.33
N ALA A 221 -42.51 -6.10 -18.67
CA ALA A 221 -43.61 -6.30 -17.73
C ALA A 221 -43.33 -7.48 -16.77
N LEU A 222 -42.15 -7.49 -16.13
CA LEU A 222 -41.64 -8.60 -15.32
C LEU A 222 -41.13 -8.06 -13.99
N THR A 223 -41.64 -8.61 -12.89
CA THR A 223 -41.08 -8.37 -11.55
C THR A 223 -39.79 -9.20 -11.38
N ILE A 224 -38.65 -8.55 -11.22
CA ILE A 224 -37.33 -9.20 -11.10
C ILE A 224 -37.10 -9.61 -9.63
N TYR A 225 -36.73 -10.87 -9.38
CA TYR A 225 -36.34 -11.32 -8.04
C TYR A 225 -34.85 -11.65 -7.90
N ARG A 226 -34.08 -11.71 -9.01
CA ARG A 226 -32.61 -11.80 -9.01
C ARG A 226 -32.00 -10.96 -10.13
N ALA A 227 -31.12 -10.01 -9.80
CA ALA A 227 -30.55 -9.07 -10.79
C ALA A 227 -29.02 -8.96 -10.77
N SER A 228 -28.33 -9.81 -10.00
CA SER A 228 -26.87 -9.70 -9.88
C SER A 228 -26.17 -9.88 -11.22
N TYR A 229 -25.16 -9.03 -11.48
CA TYR A 229 -24.39 -9.03 -12.72
C TYR A 229 -25.19 -8.78 -14.01
N MET A 230 -26.47 -8.38 -13.95
CA MET A 230 -27.30 -8.18 -15.15
C MET A 230 -26.58 -7.31 -16.19
N PHE A 231 -26.17 -6.09 -15.83
CA PHE A 231 -25.47 -5.17 -16.74
C PHE A 231 -23.97 -5.09 -16.47
N ASN A 232 -23.36 -6.17 -15.97
CA ASN A 232 -21.92 -6.21 -15.74
C ASN A 232 -21.17 -6.01 -17.07
N SER A 233 -20.02 -5.34 -17.02
CA SER A 233 -19.14 -5.07 -18.16
C SER A 233 -19.82 -4.46 -19.40
N CYS A 234 -20.98 -3.82 -19.23
CA CYS A 234 -21.68 -3.12 -20.31
C CYS A 234 -20.96 -1.82 -20.65
N LEU A 235 -20.07 -1.85 -21.65
CA LEU A 235 -19.17 -0.73 -21.96
C LEU A 235 -19.88 0.45 -22.64
N SER A 236 -20.98 0.21 -23.33
CA SER A 236 -21.86 1.22 -23.92
C SER A 236 -23.30 0.87 -23.53
N PHE A 237 -23.80 1.54 -22.49
CA PHE A 237 -25.18 1.45 -22.03
C PHE A 237 -25.90 2.75 -22.39
N ASP A 238 -26.43 2.81 -23.61
CA ASP A 238 -27.23 3.92 -24.11
C ASP A 238 -28.66 3.43 -24.27
N ASN A 239 -29.54 3.67 -23.28
CA ASN A 239 -30.95 3.31 -23.41
C ASN A 239 -31.73 4.22 -24.40
N GLY A 240 -31.04 4.94 -25.28
CA GLY A 240 -31.60 5.90 -26.22
C GLY A 240 -32.11 7.17 -25.56
N GLY A 241 -31.63 7.49 -24.34
CA GLY A 241 -32.13 8.59 -23.51
C GLY A 241 -33.50 8.34 -22.88
N SER A 242 -33.98 7.08 -22.87
CA SER A 242 -35.27 6.72 -22.29
C SER A 242 -35.22 6.62 -20.76
N THR A 243 -36.26 7.02 -20.04
CA THR A 243 -36.39 6.77 -18.59
C THR A 243 -36.81 5.33 -18.27
N ASP A 244 -36.93 4.49 -19.29
CA ASP A 244 -37.51 3.15 -19.20
C ASP A 244 -36.82 2.17 -18.25
N ILE A 245 -35.51 2.33 -18.01
CA ILE A 245 -34.81 1.53 -17.00
C ILE A 245 -35.33 1.81 -15.56
N ASP A 246 -35.89 2.99 -15.32
CA ASP A 246 -36.50 3.38 -14.05
C ASP A 246 -37.81 2.61 -13.78
N ASN A 247 -38.40 2.01 -14.83
CA ASN A 247 -39.64 1.23 -14.73
C ASN A 247 -39.42 -0.23 -14.30
N LEU A 248 -38.17 -0.68 -14.11
CA LEU A 248 -37.90 -2.04 -13.64
C LEU A 248 -38.46 -2.22 -12.22
N THR A 249 -39.25 -3.29 -12.02
CA THR A 249 -39.82 -3.62 -10.71
C THR A 249 -39.07 -4.79 -10.08
N PHE A 250 -38.74 -4.66 -8.80
CA PHE A 250 -38.03 -5.70 -8.04
C PHE A 250 -38.92 -6.27 -6.93
N ASP A 251 -38.77 -7.56 -6.67
CA ASP A 251 -39.37 -8.22 -5.49
C ASP A 251 -38.31 -8.99 -4.70
N PHE A 252 -37.85 -8.36 -3.63
CA PHE A 252 -36.86 -8.92 -2.71
C PHE A 252 -37.47 -9.78 -1.59
N THR A 253 -38.79 -9.99 -1.56
CA THR A 253 -39.48 -10.70 -0.48
C THR A 253 -39.34 -12.23 -0.57
N LEU A 254 -38.81 -12.76 -1.68
CA LEU A 254 -38.67 -14.19 -1.89
C LEU A 254 -37.42 -14.80 -1.19
N PRO A 255 -37.53 -16.01 -0.62
CA PRO A 255 -36.38 -16.76 -0.12
C PRO A 255 -35.33 -16.99 -1.22
N GLY A 256 -34.12 -16.46 -1.03
CA GLY A 256 -33.03 -16.57 -2.02
C GLY A 256 -33.12 -15.56 -3.18
N ALA A 257 -33.97 -14.54 -3.10
CA ALA A 257 -33.94 -13.38 -3.99
C ALA A 257 -32.54 -12.73 -3.99
N THR A 258 -32.08 -12.25 -5.15
CA THR A 258 -30.76 -11.61 -5.31
C THR A 258 -30.91 -10.15 -5.68
N HIS A 259 -30.70 -9.33 -4.67
CA HIS A 259 -29.70 -8.28 -4.59
C HIS A 259 -29.12 -7.78 -5.91
N ILE A 260 -29.18 -6.47 -6.10
CA ILE A 260 -28.59 -5.74 -7.23
C ILE A 260 -27.05 -5.68 -7.18
N SER A 261 -26.42 -6.63 -6.48
CA SER A 261 -24.97 -6.77 -6.36
C SER A 261 -24.31 -6.93 -7.73
N ALA A 262 -23.22 -6.21 -7.96
CA ALA A 262 -22.46 -6.18 -9.21
C ALA A 262 -23.28 -5.88 -10.48
N MET A 263 -24.53 -5.41 -10.34
CA MET A 263 -25.45 -5.25 -11.46
C MET A 263 -24.90 -4.33 -12.54
N PHE A 264 -24.14 -3.29 -12.19
CA PHE A 264 -23.51 -2.35 -13.12
C PHE A 264 -21.98 -2.34 -12.99
N GLN A 265 -21.40 -3.43 -12.47
CA GLN A 265 -19.95 -3.52 -12.33
C GLN A 265 -19.29 -3.35 -13.71
N ASN A 266 -18.22 -2.55 -13.79
CA ASN A 266 -17.49 -2.22 -15.02
C ASN A 266 -18.32 -1.54 -16.14
N ALA A 267 -19.56 -1.12 -15.88
CA ALA A 267 -20.36 -0.36 -16.83
C ALA A 267 -19.91 1.12 -16.86
N ARG A 268 -18.75 1.38 -17.47
CA ARG A 268 -17.99 2.64 -17.28
C ARG A 268 -18.75 3.92 -17.64
N VAL A 269 -19.61 3.86 -18.65
CA VAL A 269 -20.40 5.01 -19.14
C VAL A 269 -21.82 5.05 -18.57
N PHE A 270 -22.20 4.08 -17.74
CA PHE A 270 -23.55 3.99 -17.19
C PHE A 270 -23.86 5.20 -16.29
N ASN A 271 -24.95 5.90 -16.59
CA ASN A 271 -25.46 7.04 -15.81
C ASN A 271 -26.98 7.23 -16.03
N GLN A 272 -27.75 6.15 -16.11
CA GLN A 272 -29.17 6.19 -16.45
C GLN A 272 -30.05 6.30 -15.19
N PRO A 273 -31.23 6.96 -15.26
CA PRO A 273 -32.08 7.22 -14.10
C PRO A 273 -32.59 5.92 -13.47
N ILE A 274 -32.23 5.69 -12.21
CA ILE A 274 -32.62 4.53 -11.40
C ILE A 274 -33.09 4.94 -9.98
N GLY A 275 -33.29 6.24 -9.77
CA GLY A 275 -33.64 6.80 -8.47
C GLY A 275 -35.02 6.37 -7.98
N SER A 276 -35.95 6.04 -8.89
CA SER A 276 -37.32 5.68 -8.53
C SER A 276 -37.49 4.20 -8.21
N TRP A 277 -36.42 3.41 -8.28
CA TRP A 277 -36.45 1.98 -8.00
C TRP A 277 -36.87 1.70 -6.55
N ASN A 278 -37.80 0.76 -6.38
CA ASN A 278 -38.12 0.21 -5.07
C ASN A 278 -37.06 -0.83 -4.67
N THR A 279 -36.22 -0.49 -3.69
CA THR A 279 -35.15 -1.37 -3.17
C THR A 279 -35.50 -2.06 -1.84
N THR A 280 -36.76 -1.99 -1.38
CA THR A 280 -37.18 -2.56 -0.09
C THR A 280 -36.92 -4.06 -0.02
N GLY A 281 -36.16 -4.48 0.99
CA GLY A 281 -35.75 -5.87 1.18
C GLY A 281 -34.41 -6.25 0.52
N ASN A 282 -33.78 -5.33 -0.24
CA ASN A 282 -32.42 -5.56 -0.75
C ASN A 282 -31.43 -5.66 0.42
N THR A 283 -30.71 -6.77 0.52
CA THR A 283 -29.69 -6.99 1.56
C THR A 283 -28.24 -6.68 1.17
N SER A 284 -27.92 -6.38 -0.09
CA SER A 284 -26.53 -6.12 -0.53
C SER A 284 -26.43 -5.14 -1.69
N LEU A 285 -25.48 -4.20 -1.61
CA LEU A 285 -25.04 -3.34 -2.74
C LEU A 285 -23.61 -3.67 -3.20
N ASN A 286 -23.11 -4.86 -2.87
CA ASN A 286 -21.72 -5.20 -3.16
C ASN A 286 -21.40 -5.05 -4.63
N LEU A 287 -20.33 -4.33 -4.94
CA LEU A 287 -19.80 -4.12 -6.29
C LEU A 287 -20.78 -3.45 -7.27
N THR A 288 -21.98 -3.05 -6.85
CA THR A 288 -23.08 -2.68 -7.76
C THR A 288 -22.67 -1.64 -8.79
N PHE A 289 -21.94 -0.60 -8.38
CA PHE A 289 -21.43 0.46 -9.25
C PHE A 289 -19.89 0.47 -9.32
N LYS A 290 -19.24 -0.65 -8.99
CA LYS A 290 -17.78 -0.73 -9.06
C LYS A 290 -17.32 -0.46 -10.48
N ASN A 291 -16.46 0.54 -10.67
CA ASN A 291 -15.93 0.98 -11.96
C ASN A 291 -17.01 1.50 -12.93
N ALA A 292 -18.18 1.90 -12.45
CA ALA A 292 -19.17 2.68 -13.19
C ALA A 292 -18.76 4.16 -13.18
N GLN A 293 -17.72 4.49 -13.94
CA GLN A 293 -16.97 5.75 -13.83
C GLN A 293 -17.82 7.01 -14.04
N SER A 294 -18.85 6.93 -14.88
CA SER A 294 -19.74 8.05 -15.22
C SER A 294 -21.01 8.12 -14.35
N PHE A 295 -21.23 7.14 -13.48
CA PHE A 295 -22.46 7.04 -12.70
C PHE A 295 -22.56 8.18 -11.68
N ASN A 296 -23.64 8.95 -11.75
CA ASN A 296 -23.93 10.09 -10.87
C ASN A 296 -25.44 10.39 -10.80
N GLN A 297 -26.27 9.37 -10.65
CA GLN A 297 -27.71 9.57 -10.43
C GLN A 297 -28.03 9.77 -8.95
N ASP A 298 -29.14 10.45 -8.67
CA ASP A 298 -29.72 10.52 -7.33
C ASP A 298 -30.39 9.19 -6.98
N ILE A 299 -29.85 8.54 -5.95
CA ILE A 299 -30.31 7.27 -5.38
C ILE A 299 -30.58 7.41 -3.88
N GLY A 300 -30.68 8.65 -3.36
CA GLY A 300 -30.93 8.90 -1.94
C GLY A 300 -32.30 8.42 -1.45
N SER A 301 -33.24 8.15 -2.36
CA SER A 301 -34.57 7.57 -2.10
C SER A 301 -34.57 6.06 -1.87
N TRP A 302 -33.45 5.37 -2.14
CA TRP A 302 -33.37 3.92 -1.97
C TRP A 302 -33.52 3.51 -0.51
N ASP A 303 -34.33 2.48 -0.27
CA ASP A 303 -34.47 1.83 1.03
C ASP A 303 -33.23 0.97 1.33
N MET A 304 -32.48 1.37 2.35
CA MET A 304 -31.24 0.73 2.82
C MET A 304 -31.45 -0.09 4.09
N SER A 305 -32.65 -0.10 4.67
CA SER A 305 -32.93 -0.70 5.98
C SER A 305 -32.65 -2.20 6.05
N SER A 306 -32.64 -2.91 4.93
CA SER A 306 -32.31 -4.35 4.87
C SER A 306 -30.86 -4.64 4.45
N VAL A 307 -30.12 -3.63 4.00
CA VAL A 307 -28.76 -3.79 3.47
C VAL A 307 -27.79 -4.08 4.59
N ASN A 308 -27.04 -5.17 4.46
CA ASN A 308 -26.01 -5.56 5.42
C ASN A 308 -24.58 -5.34 4.90
N THR A 309 -24.37 -5.06 3.61
CA THR A 309 -23.04 -4.87 3.05
C THR A 309 -22.99 -3.91 1.87
N LEU A 310 -21.97 -3.05 1.88
CA LEU A 310 -21.64 -2.00 0.89
C LEU A 310 -20.23 -2.20 0.30
N GLN A 311 -19.69 -3.41 0.36
CA GLN A 311 -18.32 -3.68 -0.10
C GLN A 311 -18.13 -3.21 -1.54
N GLU A 312 -17.20 -2.28 -1.73
CA GLU A 312 -16.82 -1.74 -3.05
C GLU A 312 -17.99 -1.19 -3.88
N ALA A 313 -19.11 -0.82 -3.26
CA ALA A 313 -20.34 -0.45 -3.97
C ALA A 313 -20.12 0.66 -5.01
N PHE A 314 -19.31 1.68 -4.68
CA PHE A 314 -18.96 2.82 -5.53
C PHE A 314 -17.45 2.91 -5.81
N ASN A 315 -16.71 1.80 -5.65
CA ASN A 315 -15.28 1.77 -5.92
C ASN A 315 -15.02 2.17 -7.39
N ARG A 316 -14.23 3.22 -7.64
CA ARG A 316 -13.96 3.80 -8.98
C ARG A 316 -15.18 4.38 -9.70
N ALA A 317 -16.25 4.71 -8.99
CA ALA A 317 -17.34 5.53 -9.53
C ALA A 317 -16.91 7.01 -9.54
N TYR A 318 -16.03 7.38 -10.48
CA TYR A 318 -15.31 8.66 -10.46
C TYR A 318 -16.21 9.90 -10.41
N ALA A 319 -17.36 9.86 -11.08
CA ALA A 319 -18.33 10.95 -11.15
C ALA A 319 -19.38 10.92 -10.03
N PHE A 320 -19.39 9.89 -9.17
CA PHE A 320 -20.49 9.70 -8.24
C PHE A 320 -20.51 10.75 -7.13
N ASN A 321 -21.58 11.53 -7.10
CA ASN A 321 -21.94 12.47 -6.04
C ASN A 321 -23.47 12.59 -5.92
N ASN A 322 -24.17 11.45 -6.06
CA ASN A 322 -25.62 11.33 -5.92
C ASN A 322 -26.45 12.34 -6.74
N GLY A 323 -26.06 12.60 -7.99
CA GLY A 323 -26.76 13.59 -8.84
C GLY A 323 -26.70 15.03 -8.31
N GLY A 324 -25.87 15.31 -7.30
CA GLY A 324 -25.81 16.58 -6.59
C GLY A 324 -26.84 16.73 -5.46
N ALA A 325 -27.75 15.77 -5.27
CA ALA A 325 -28.73 15.80 -4.18
C ALA A 325 -28.06 15.33 -2.88
N ASN A 326 -28.26 16.06 -1.77
CA ASN A 326 -27.68 15.73 -0.46
C ASN A 326 -28.56 14.77 0.36
N THR A 327 -28.93 13.64 -0.24
CA THR A 327 -29.94 12.70 0.30
C THR A 327 -29.36 11.35 0.71
N ILE A 328 -28.12 11.02 0.35
CA ILE A 328 -27.42 9.79 0.79
C ILE A 328 -27.33 9.68 2.31
N GLY A 329 -27.23 10.81 3.02
CA GLY A 329 -27.24 10.84 4.48
C GLY A 329 -28.51 10.24 5.09
N ASN A 330 -29.64 10.21 4.38
CA ASN A 330 -30.91 9.69 4.89
C ASN A 330 -31.03 8.16 4.83
N TRP A 331 -30.05 7.47 4.26
CA TRP A 331 -30.03 6.02 4.24
C TRP A 331 -29.93 5.43 5.66
N ASP A 332 -30.82 4.50 5.96
CA ASP A 332 -30.69 3.67 7.16
C ASP A 332 -29.58 2.62 6.95
N VAL A 333 -28.40 2.90 7.50
CA VAL A 333 -27.24 2.01 7.44
C VAL A 333 -27.08 1.14 8.70
N SER A 334 -28.06 1.13 9.61
CA SER A 334 -27.94 0.45 10.92
C SER A 334 -27.70 -1.07 10.84
N ASN A 335 -28.08 -1.70 9.73
CA ASN A 335 -27.84 -3.12 9.47
C ASN A 335 -26.54 -3.41 8.69
N VAL A 336 -25.87 -2.38 8.18
CA VAL A 336 -24.64 -2.53 7.41
C VAL A 336 -23.50 -2.94 8.33
N ASN A 337 -22.92 -4.09 8.07
CA ASN A 337 -21.82 -4.64 8.87
C ASN A 337 -20.51 -4.82 8.07
N SER A 338 -20.47 -4.44 6.80
CA SER A 338 -19.24 -4.47 6.00
C SER A 338 -19.31 -3.47 4.85
N ALA A 339 -18.39 -2.50 4.82
CA ALA A 339 -18.33 -1.47 3.78
C ALA A 339 -16.89 -1.15 3.25
N PRO A 340 -15.94 -2.11 3.20
CA PRO A 340 -14.59 -1.77 2.79
C PRO A 340 -14.58 -1.26 1.34
N TYR A 341 -13.76 -0.24 1.08
CA TYR A 341 -13.62 0.40 -0.24
C TYR A 341 -14.91 0.98 -0.84
N CYS A 342 -15.99 1.20 -0.05
CA CYS A 342 -17.28 1.63 -0.58
C CYS A 342 -17.16 2.85 -1.51
N PHE A 343 -16.48 3.91 -1.08
CA PHE A 343 -16.26 5.14 -1.87
C PHE A 343 -14.80 5.28 -2.35
N TYR A 344 -14.06 4.18 -2.42
CA TYR A 344 -12.66 4.20 -2.90
C TYR A 344 -12.58 4.76 -4.32
N GLN A 345 -11.79 5.82 -4.51
CA GLN A 345 -11.66 6.55 -5.78
C GLN A 345 -12.99 7.14 -6.30
N ALA A 346 -14.00 7.37 -5.47
CA ALA A 346 -15.16 8.19 -5.86
C ALA A 346 -14.76 9.68 -5.84
N ARG A 347 -14.01 10.11 -6.87
CA ARG A 347 -13.17 11.33 -6.84
C ARG A 347 -13.93 12.62 -6.52
N VAL A 348 -15.17 12.74 -7.00
CA VAL A 348 -16.00 13.94 -6.79
C VAL A 348 -17.02 13.78 -5.66
N PHE A 349 -17.02 12.65 -4.95
CA PHE A 349 -17.96 12.35 -3.89
C PHE A 349 -17.80 13.33 -2.73
N ASN A 350 -18.86 14.07 -2.42
CA ASN A 350 -18.93 15.02 -1.32
C ASN A 350 -20.38 15.12 -0.80
N GLN A 351 -20.86 14.03 -0.21
CA GLN A 351 -22.19 13.93 0.39
C GLN A 351 -22.13 14.06 1.91
N ASP A 352 -23.18 14.58 2.52
CA ASP A 352 -23.34 14.61 3.98
C ASP A 352 -23.71 13.21 4.50
N LEU A 353 -22.82 12.62 5.29
CA LEU A 353 -22.95 11.31 5.91
C LEU A 353 -23.17 11.40 7.43
N THR A 354 -23.53 12.57 7.95
CA THR A 354 -23.70 12.82 9.39
C THR A 354 -24.64 11.81 10.06
N ASN A 355 -25.72 11.42 9.39
CA ASN A 355 -26.75 10.55 9.96
C ASN A 355 -26.40 9.05 9.95
N TRP A 356 -25.21 8.65 9.47
CA TRP A 356 -24.79 7.25 9.43
C TRP A 356 -24.31 6.70 10.79
N THR A 357 -24.47 7.46 11.87
CA THR A 357 -23.93 7.20 13.23
C THR A 357 -24.15 5.77 13.75
N ALA A 358 -25.35 5.21 13.56
CA ALA A 358 -25.70 3.88 14.08
C ALA A 358 -25.09 2.72 13.26
N GLY A 359 -24.88 2.90 11.95
CA GLY A 359 -24.37 1.86 11.06
C GLY A 359 -22.85 1.75 11.02
N VAL A 360 -22.14 2.84 11.29
CA VAL A 360 -20.66 2.83 11.29
C VAL A 360 -20.11 1.91 12.39
N LYS A 361 -20.78 1.87 13.55
CA LYS A 361 -20.43 0.95 14.66
C LYS A 361 -20.44 -0.52 14.26
N THR A 362 -21.37 -0.90 13.38
CA THR A 362 -21.60 -2.29 13.02
C THR A 362 -20.66 -2.78 11.93
N PHE A 363 -19.84 -1.90 11.33
CA PHE A 363 -18.80 -2.28 10.36
C PHE A 363 -17.81 -3.25 11.04
N SER A 364 -18.02 -4.54 10.80
CA SER A 364 -17.31 -5.67 11.38
C SER A 364 -15.79 -5.56 11.15
N PRO A 365 -15.00 -5.95 12.15
CA PRO A 365 -14.44 -5.12 13.22
C PRO A 365 -13.08 -4.49 12.83
N THR A 366 -12.85 -4.24 11.53
CA THR A 366 -11.52 -3.89 11.02
C THR A 366 -11.45 -2.79 9.97
N SER A 367 -12.54 -2.26 9.43
CA SER A 367 -12.44 -1.69 8.08
C SER A 367 -13.30 -0.46 7.76
N ILE A 368 -13.10 0.65 8.47
CA ILE A 368 -13.25 1.96 7.83
C ILE A 368 -11.99 2.34 7.01
N ASN A 369 -10.94 1.53 7.08
CA ASN A 369 -9.74 1.68 6.26
C ASN A 369 -10.12 1.78 4.77
N VAL A 370 -9.48 2.71 4.06
CA VAL A 370 -9.67 2.93 2.61
C VAL A 370 -11.08 3.41 2.21
N PHE A 371 -12.01 3.57 3.16
CA PHE A 371 -13.43 3.84 2.89
C PHE A 371 -13.66 5.06 1.98
N LEU A 372 -12.92 6.16 2.21
CA LEU A 372 -12.97 7.41 1.44
C LEU A 372 -11.63 7.73 0.75
N SER A 373 -10.74 6.75 0.63
CA SER A 373 -9.44 6.97 -0.02
C SER A 373 -9.65 7.38 -1.47
N ASN A 374 -8.94 8.44 -1.88
CA ASN A 374 -9.02 9.07 -3.20
C ASN A 374 -10.40 9.69 -3.54
N ALA A 375 -11.24 9.98 -2.54
CA ALA A 375 -12.40 10.84 -2.70
C ALA A 375 -11.96 12.33 -2.57
N TYR A 376 -11.35 12.86 -3.63
CA TYR A 376 -10.61 14.15 -3.61
C TYR A 376 -11.46 15.33 -3.09
N LEU A 377 -12.74 15.37 -3.44
CA LEU A 377 -13.65 16.45 -3.04
C LEU A 377 -14.39 16.18 -1.72
N PHE A 378 -14.16 15.04 -1.07
CA PHE A 378 -14.89 14.69 0.13
C PHE A 378 -14.62 15.67 1.27
N ASN A 379 -15.67 16.31 1.76
CA ASN A 379 -15.69 17.09 2.99
C ASN A 379 -17.06 16.97 3.67
N ASN A 380 -17.64 15.76 3.63
CA ASN A 380 -18.92 15.43 4.25
C ASN A 380 -20.06 16.41 3.88
N GLY A 381 -20.20 16.74 2.59
CA GLY A 381 -21.24 17.65 2.09
C GLY A 381 -20.88 19.13 2.15
N ASN A 382 -19.71 19.50 2.69
CA ASN A 382 -19.32 20.89 2.92
C ASN A 382 -18.42 21.42 1.81
N ALA A 383 -18.29 22.75 1.74
CA ALA A 383 -17.33 23.40 0.86
C ALA A 383 -15.88 23.01 1.21
N VAL A 384 -14.97 23.06 0.23
CA VAL A 384 -13.57 22.65 0.37
C VAL A 384 -12.91 23.29 1.60
N GLY A 385 -12.37 22.45 2.50
CA GLY A 385 -11.63 22.88 3.68
C GLY A 385 -12.48 23.55 4.79
N VAL A 386 -13.79 23.67 4.61
CA VAL A 386 -14.68 24.18 5.66
C VAL A 386 -14.90 23.10 6.71
N SER A 387 -14.53 23.39 7.97
CA SER A 387 -14.92 22.52 9.09
C SER A 387 -16.43 22.61 9.32
N ASN A 388 -17.04 21.46 9.59
CA ASN A 388 -18.49 21.28 9.57
C ASN A 388 -19.07 20.76 10.88
N GLY A 389 -18.30 20.77 11.97
CA GLY A 389 -18.75 20.15 13.21
C GLY A 389 -17.97 20.63 14.42
N SER A 390 -18.59 20.39 15.56
CA SER A 390 -17.98 20.37 16.88
C SER A 390 -18.10 18.97 17.47
N ALA A 391 -17.50 18.74 18.63
CA ALA A 391 -17.65 17.49 19.39
C ALA A 391 -19.11 17.00 19.42
N GLY A 392 -19.32 15.73 19.06
CA GLY A 392 -20.60 15.03 19.04
C GLY A 392 -21.52 15.31 17.85
N THR A 393 -21.06 16.01 16.81
CA THR A 393 -21.87 16.35 15.62
C THR A 393 -21.18 15.95 14.32
N GLY A 394 -21.93 15.86 13.22
CA GLY A 394 -21.33 15.52 11.93
C GLY A 394 -20.78 14.08 11.91
N MET A 395 -19.62 13.91 11.26
CA MET A 395 -18.89 12.64 11.29
C MET A 395 -18.28 12.31 12.65
N ASP A 396 -18.14 13.27 13.55
CA ASP A 396 -17.62 13.03 14.92
C ASP A 396 -18.56 12.16 15.75
N ALA A 397 -19.86 12.14 15.41
CA ALA A 397 -20.86 11.30 16.05
C ALA A 397 -20.81 9.83 15.61
N TRP A 398 -19.90 9.47 14.68
CA TRP A 398 -19.69 8.08 14.30
C TRP A 398 -19.01 7.31 15.43
N ASP A 399 -19.62 6.20 15.84
CA ASP A 399 -18.99 5.29 16.80
C ASP A 399 -18.00 4.37 16.07
N ILE A 400 -16.70 4.66 16.24
CA ILE A 400 -15.61 3.85 15.70
C ILE A 400 -14.87 3.03 16.77
N SER A 401 -15.38 2.95 18.00
CA SER A 401 -14.70 2.35 19.16
C SER A 401 -14.33 0.87 18.98
N SER A 402 -14.99 0.17 18.06
CA SER A 402 -14.70 -1.23 17.70
C SER A 402 -13.70 -1.39 16.56
N CYS A 403 -13.28 -0.31 15.90
CA CYS A 403 -12.30 -0.36 14.83
C CYS A 403 -10.90 -0.64 15.39
N THR A 404 -10.05 -1.24 14.56
CA THR A 404 -8.61 -1.43 14.85
C THR A 404 -7.70 -0.85 13.77
N ASN A 405 -8.25 -0.45 12.62
CA ASN A 405 -7.50 0.00 11.47
C ASN A 405 -8.21 1.17 10.76
N LEU A 406 -7.57 2.34 10.77
CA LEU A 406 -7.97 3.56 10.07
C LEU A 406 -7.08 3.83 8.84
N SER A 407 -6.26 2.86 8.43
CA SER A 407 -5.27 3.08 7.37
C SER A 407 -5.94 3.56 6.09
N GLN A 408 -5.38 4.62 5.52
CA GLN A 408 -5.84 5.23 4.29
C GLN A 408 -7.31 5.71 4.26
N THR A 409 -8.05 5.72 5.37
CA THR A 409 -9.48 6.09 5.37
C THR A 409 -9.77 7.38 4.61
N PHE A 410 -8.94 8.41 4.82
CA PHE A 410 -9.02 9.72 4.17
C PHE A 410 -7.79 10.01 3.29
N GLN A 411 -7.05 8.99 2.86
CA GLN A 411 -5.89 9.17 2.00
C GLN A 411 -6.33 9.90 0.73
N ARG A 412 -5.70 11.05 0.42
CA ARG A 412 -6.08 11.92 -0.69
C ARG A 412 -7.54 12.37 -0.65
N ALA A 413 -8.18 12.45 0.51
CA ALA A 413 -9.39 13.25 0.66
C ALA A 413 -8.98 14.72 0.73
N GLU A 414 -8.53 15.25 -0.42
CA GLU A 414 -7.78 16.52 -0.52
C GLU A 414 -8.53 17.71 0.10
N SER A 415 -9.87 17.69 0.05
CA SER A 415 -10.76 18.73 0.56
C SER A 415 -11.21 18.54 2.00
N PHE A 416 -10.92 17.39 2.62
CA PHE A 416 -11.48 16.99 3.90
C PHE A 416 -10.94 17.85 5.05
N ASN A 417 -11.84 18.39 5.86
CA ASN A 417 -11.52 19.11 7.09
C ASN A 417 -12.63 18.95 8.15
N GLY A 418 -13.37 17.83 8.13
CA GLY A 418 -14.44 17.57 9.09
C GLY A 418 -13.90 17.23 10.48
N TYR A 419 -14.54 17.74 11.53
CA TYR A 419 -14.15 17.46 12.92
C TYR A 419 -14.36 15.98 13.28
N ILE A 420 -13.35 15.36 13.89
CA ILE A 420 -13.29 13.94 14.30
C ILE A 420 -12.53 13.77 15.63
N GLY A 421 -12.40 14.85 16.41
CA GLY A 421 -11.56 14.89 17.60
C GLY A 421 -12.11 14.06 18.77
N SER A 422 -13.38 13.66 18.75
CA SER A 422 -14.02 12.85 19.80
C SER A 422 -14.15 11.37 19.43
N TRP A 423 -13.62 10.95 18.28
CA TRP A 423 -13.51 9.53 17.94
C TRP A 423 -12.70 8.76 19.00
N ASP A 424 -13.24 7.64 19.47
CA ASP A 424 -12.53 6.71 20.33
C ASP A 424 -11.53 5.89 19.50
N VAL A 425 -10.27 6.31 19.53
CA VAL A 425 -9.16 5.64 18.82
C VAL A 425 -8.35 4.70 19.71
N SER A 426 -8.81 4.41 20.94
CA SER A 426 -8.06 3.65 21.93
C SER A 426 -7.75 2.20 21.51
N GLY A 427 -8.58 1.62 20.64
CA GLY A 427 -8.40 0.28 20.05
C GLY A 427 -7.65 0.25 18.72
N ILE A 428 -7.27 1.41 18.17
CA ILE A 428 -6.62 1.47 16.86
C ILE A 428 -5.17 1.00 16.94
N THR A 429 -4.79 0.08 16.05
CA THR A 429 -3.42 -0.42 15.89
C THR A 429 -2.77 0.08 14.59
N GLN A 430 -3.58 0.42 13.57
CA GLN A 430 -3.08 0.79 12.25
C GLN A 430 -3.68 2.13 11.78
N MET A 431 -2.84 3.15 11.57
CA MET A 431 -3.22 4.46 11.02
C MET A 431 -2.38 4.85 9.81
N THR A 432 -1.83 3.87 9.11
CA THR A 432 -0.90 4.14 8.02
C THR A 432 -1.60 4.95 6.93
N GLN A 433 -1.04 6.12 6.60
CA GLN A 433 -1.53 7.01 5.54
C GLN A 433 -2.98 7.51 5.71
N THR A 434 -3.55 7.48 6.91
CA THR A 434 -4.96 7.85 7.14
C THR A 434 -5.35 9.20 6.55
N PHE A 435 -4.50 10.23 6.69
CA PHE A 435 -4.69 11.58 6.14
C PHE A 435 -3.58 11.97 5.15
N GLN A 436 -2.87 10.99 4.58
CA GLN A 436 -1.81 11.29 3.61
C GLN A 436 -2.42 12.08 2.44
N GLN A 437 -1.85 13.25 2.12
CA GLN A 437 -2.34 14.18 1.10
C GLN A 437 -3.80 14.67 1.31
N ALA A 438 -4.35 14.60 2.52
CA ALA A 438 -5.56 15.33 2.87
C ALA A 438 -5.18 16.81 3.13
N TYR A 439 -4.92 17.55 2.05
CA TYR A 439 -4.26 18.88 2.11
C TYR A 439 -4.93 19.86 3.06
N ARG A 440 -6.27 19.84 3.12
CA ARG A 440 -7.08 20.76 3.95
C ARG A 440 -7.33 20.30 5.38
N PHE A 441 -6.90 19.10 5.76
CA PHE A 441 -7.24 18.55 7.06
C PHE A 441 -6.46 19.28 8.17
N ASN A 442 -7.18 19.94 9.07
CA ASN A 442 -6.62 20.72 10.17
C ASN A 442 -7.60 20.80 11.35
N GLN A 443 -7.87 19.66 11.98
CA GLN A 443 -8.75 19.58 13.16
C GLN A 443 -7.96 19.26 14.42
N ASP A 444 -8.51 19.64 15.57
CA ASP A 444 -7.96 19.32 16.88
C ASP A 444 -8.16 17.83 17.20
N LEU A 445 -7.06 17.12 17.41
CA LEU A 445 -7.00 15.68 17.71
C LEU A 445 -6.44 15.42 19.12
N SER A 446 -6.32 16.45 19.96
CA SER A 446 -5.68 16.36 21.28
C SER A 446 -6.42 15.42 22.25
N GLY A 447 -7.69 15.13 21.99
CA GLY A 447 -8.50 14.18 22.76
C GLY A 447 -8.25 12.70 22.44
N TRP A 448 -7.50 12.40 21.38
CA TRP A 448 -7.19 11.02 21.00
C TRP A 448 -6.22 10.36 21.98
N THR A 449 -6.54 9.13 22.37
CA THR A 449 -5.72 8.32 23.28
C THR A 449 -5.43 6.96 22.68
N PHE A 450 -4.20 6.47 22.82
CA PHE A 450 -3.77 5.19 22.25
C PHE A 450 -3.34 4.22 23.35
N THR A 451 -3.99 3.04 23.42
CA THR A 451 -3.74 2.08 24.50
C THR A 451 -2.31 1.53 24.47
N PRO A 452 -1.53 1.66 25.56
CA PRO A 452 -0.23 1.02 25.71
C PRO A 452 -0.24 -0.48 25.37
N GLY A 453 0.82 -0.95 24.70
CA GLY A 453 0.98 -2.37 24.34
C GLY A 453 0.27 -2.82 23.05
N LEU A 454 -0.57 -1.96 22.45
CA LEU A 454 -1.20 -2.25 21.15
C LEU A 454 -0.26 -2.05 19.95
N ASN A 455 0.88 -1.38 20.14
CA ASN A 455 1.90 -1.13 19.11
C ASN A 455 1.35 -0.40 17.87
N THR A 456 0.65 0.72 18.10
CA THR A 456 -0.01 1.49 17.05
C THR A 456 1.00 2.06 16.04
N ILE A 457 0.71 1.88 14.75
CA ILE A 457 1.54 2.36 13.63
C ILE A 457 0.91 3.59 12.99
N MET A 458 1.56 4.75 13.12
CA MET A 458 1.19 6.03 12.51
C MET A 458 2.11 6.41 11.33
N SER A 459 2.47 5.42 10.51
CA SER A 459 3.36 5.66 9.37
C SER A 459 2.68 6.54 8.32
N SER A 460 3.30 7.68 7.99
CA SER A 460 2.81 8.62 6.98
C SER A 460 1.39 9.15 7.22
N THR A 461 0.89 9.11 8.47
CA THR A 461 -0.51 9.45 8.79
C THR A 461 -0.93 10.82 8.28
N PHE A 462 -0.12 11.85 8.48
CA PHE A 462 -0.33 13.23 8.04
C PHE A 462 0.65 13.65 6.93
N GLN A 463 1.26 12.70 6.23
CA GLN A 463 2.24 13.03 5.21
C GLN A 463 1.60 13.90 4.12
N SER A 464 2.19 15.07 3.86
CA SER A 464 1.67 16.08 2.93
C SER A 464 0.26 16.59 3.26
N ALA A 465 -0.24 16.46 4.50
CA ALA A 465 -1.40 17.21 4.97
C ALA A 465 -0.96 18.66 5.25
N THR A 466 -0.88 19.47 4.20
CA THR A 466 -0.15 20.75 4.21
C THR A 466 -0.73 21.77 5.19
N ASP A 467 -2.03 21.76 5.41
CA ASP A 467 -2.70 22.70 6.33
C ASP A 467 -2.75 22.15 7.77
N PHE A 468 -2.33 20.90 8.02
CA PHE A 468 -2.44 20.26 9.33
C PHE A 468 -1.56 20.95 10.37
N ASN A 469 -2.21 21.51 11.39
CA ASN A 469 -1.59 22.11 12.56
C ASN A 469 -2.48 21.92 13.79
N ASN A 470 -3.10 20.75 13.92
CA ASN A 470 -3.97 20.37 15.04
C ASN A 470 -5.08 21.40 15.35
N GLY A 471 -5.73 21.97 14.33
CA GLY A 471 -6.76 23.01 14.51
C GLY A 471 -6.22 24.31 15.13
N GLY A 472 -4.91 24.53 15.10
CA GLY A 472 -4.24 25.63 15.79
C GLY A 472 -4.10 25.44 17.30
N GLN A 473 -4.43 24.26 17.84
CA GLN A 473 -4.29 23.92 19.25
C GLN A 473 -2.94 23.25 19.53
N PRO A 474 -2.35 23.43 20.73
CA PRO A 474 -1.23 22.61 21.20
C PRO A 474 -1.60 21.12 21.20
N MET A 475 -0.65 20.22 20.92
CA MET A 475 -0.88 18.77 21.01
C MET A 475 -0.43 18.16 22.34
N ASP A 476 -0.11 18.97 23.35
CA ASP A 476 0.47 18.51 24.62
C ASP A 476 -0.39 17.46 25.36
N GLY A 477 -1.72 17.54 25.17
CA GLY A 477 -2.69 16.59 25.74
C GLY A 477 -2.74 15.23 25.05
N TRP A 478 -2.20 15.10 23.83
CA TRP A 478 -2.30 13.90 23.02
C TRP A 478 -1.62 12.71 23.72
N ASP A 479 -2.35 11.61 23.93
CA ASP A 479 -1.78 10.43 24.60
C ASP A 479 -1.36 9.38 23.57
N VAL A 480 -0.10 9.45 23.17
CA VAL A 480 0.52 8.53 22.20
C VAL A 480 1.18 7.31 22.87
N SER A 481 0.85 7.01 24.13
CA SER A 481 1.56 5.97 24.90
C SER A 481 1.58 4.59 24.25
N GLY A 482 0.55 4.27 23.46
CA GLY A 482 0.44 3.07 22.63
C GLY A 482 1.06 3.13 21.23
N VAL A 483 1.65 4.24 20.79
CA VAL A 483 2.21 4.41 19.43
C VAL A 483 3.70 4.04 19.40
N THR A 484 4.09 3.20 18.44
CA THR A 484 5.47 2.72 18.29
C THR A 484 6.14 3.23 17.00
N THR A 485 5.38 3.80 16.07
CA THR A 485 5.92 4.26 14.79
C THR A 485 5.29 5.57 14.35
N PHE A 486 6.12 6.62 14.22
CA PHE A 486 5.82 7.93 13.62
C PHE A 486 6.53 8.14 12.29
N GLN A 487 7.00 7.07 11.64
CA GLN A 487 7.80 7.16 10.43
C GLN A 487 7.08 7.97 9.34
N ASN A 488 7.69 9.05 8.84
CA ASN A 488 7.08 10.01 7.90
C ASN A 488 5.76 10.67 8.36
N CYS A 489 5.38 10.58 9.64
CA CYS A 489 4.03 10.95 10.10
C CYS A 489 3.61 12.37 9.68
N PHE A 490 4.47 13.36 9.87
CA PHE A 490 4.26 14.78 9.54
C PHE A 490 5.15 15.26 8.39
N ARG A 491 5.70 14.32 7.60
CA ARG A 491 6.55 14.68 6.46
C ARG A 491 5.79 15.57 5.48
N ASP A 492 6.40 16.66 5.03
CA ASP A 492 5.79 17.65 4.12
C ASP A 492 4.49 18.31 4.68
N ALA A 493 4.20 18.20 5.98
CA ALA A 493 3.12 18.93 6.65
C ALA A 493 3.57 20.39 6.90
N THR A 494 3.61 21.18 5.83
CA THR A 494 4.30 22.49 5.81
C THR A 494 3.76 23.52 6.81
N SER A 495 2.50 23.45 7.24
CA SER A 495 1.93 24.34 8.26
C SER A 495 2.07 23.82 9.70
N PHE A 496 2.57 22.60 9.89
CA PHE A 496 2.64 21.98 11.21
C PHE A 496 3.63 22.71 12.11
N ASN A 497 3.13 23.24 13.23
CA ASN A 497 3.91 23.87 14.30
C ASN A 497 3.22 23.78 15.67
N ALA A 498 2.36 22.77 15.86
CA ALA A 498 1.71 22.54 17.14
C ALA A 498 2.75 22.04 18.17
N SER A 499 2.60 22.44 19.42
CA SER A 499 3.47 21.97 20.51
C SER A 499 3.37 20.47 20.68
N CYS A 500 4.51 19.81 20.83
CA CYS A 500 4.65 18.36 20.79
C CYS A 500 5.02 17.73 22.14
N ASP A 501 4.57 18.24 23.28
CA ASP A 501 4.93 17.66 24.60
C ASP A 501 4.45 16.22 24.83
N TRP A 502 3.56 15.72 23.96
CA TRP A 502 2.91 14.43 24.06
C TRP A 502 3.85 13.21 24.02
N ALA A 503 5.07 13.34 23.47
CA ALA A 503 5.99 12.20 23.28
C ALA A 503 6.48 11.58 24.60
N LEU A 504 6.22 12.22 25.75
CA LEU A 504 6.57 11.79 27.12
C LEU A 504 5.95 10.47 27.59
N LYS A 505 5.03 9.85 26.84
CA LYS A 505 4.18 8.77 27.36
C LYS A 505 4.41 7.39 26.73
N THR A 506 5.26 7.26 25.71
CA THR A 506 5.41 5.98 24.99
C THR A 506 5.97 4.88 25.87
N THR A 507 5.26 3.75 25.99
CA THR A 507 5.66 2.65 26.87
C THR A 507 6.66 1.67 26.25
N GLY A 508 6.87 1.76 24.93
CA GLY A 508 7.77 0.89 24.15
C GLY A 508 8.69 1.69 23.22
N ASP A 509 9.51 0.97 22.46
CA ASP A 509 10.42 1.56 21.47
C ASP A 509 9.66 2.30 20.36
N VAL A 510 10.17 3.47 19.95
CA VAL A 510 9.51 4.36 19.00
C VAL A 510 10.41 4.70 17.82
N ASN A 511 9.85 4.70 16.61
CA ASN A 511 10.55 5.10 15.38
C ASN A 511 10.06 6.48 14.89
N PHE A 512 10.94 7.49 14.90
CA PHE A 512 10.69 8.85 14.40
C PHE A 512 11.37 9.14 13.06
N GLY A 513 11.84 8.12 12.33
CA GLY A 513 12.52 8.31 11.05
C GLY A 513 11.69 9.13 10.08
N PHE A 514 12.26 10.21 9.55
CA PHE A 514 11.59 11.15 8.62
C PHE A 514 10.33 11.82 9.16
N ALA A 515 10.03 11.76 10.47
CA ALA A 515 8.73 12.16 11.01
C ALA A 515 8.34 13.61 10.67
N PHE A 516 9.30 14.54 10.70
CA PHE A 516 9.10 15.97 10.40
C PHE A 516 9.90 16.43 9.16
N LEU A 517 10.31 15.50 8.29
CA LEU A 517 11.07 15.84 7.09
C LEU A 517 10.26 16.85 6.24
N PHE A 518 10.85 18.00 5.88
CA PHE A 518 10.19 19.08 5.15
C PHE A 518 8.95 19.70 5.83
N ALA A 519 8.76 19.52 7.14
CA ALA A 519 7.78 20.26 7.93
C ALA A 519 8.29 21.70 8.15
N SER A 520 8.22 22.53 7.11
CA SER A 520 8.94 23.81 7.02
C SER A 520 8.57 24.84 8.10
N SER A 521 7.37 24.75 8.70
CA SER A 521 6.97 25.64 9.80
C SER A 521 7.29 25.09 11.20
N PHE A 522 7.72 23.84 11.30
CA PHE A 522 7.93 23.19 12.59
C PHE A 522 9.18 23.74 13.29
N THR A 523 8.97 24.44 14.40
CA THR A 523 10.04 25.05 15.20
C THR A 523 10.54 24.14 16.32
N GLY A 524 9.93 22.98 16.52
CA GLY A 524 10.32 22.08 17.61
C GLY A 524 9.79 22.47 18.98
N ILE A 525 8.72 23.28 19.05
CA ILE A 525 8.08 23.61 20.33
C ILE A 525 7.54 22.34 21.00
N GLY A 526 7.88 22.15 22.28
CA GLY A 526 7.59 20.97 23.08
C GLY A 526 8.58 19.80 22.93
N LEU A 527 9.52 19.86 21.97
CA LEU A 527 10.59 18.85 21.86
C LEU A 527 11.51 18.84 23.08
N GLU A 528 11.57 19.97 23.76
CA GLU A 528 12.42 20.19 24.90
C GLU A 528 12.01 19.28 26.08
N ASN A 529 10.73 18.96 26.18
CA ASN A 529 10.20 18.07 27.21
C ASN A 529 10.28 16.57 26.84
N TRP A 530 10.89 16.18 25.71
CA TRP A 530 10.88 14.78 25.27
C TRP A 530 11.80 13.87 26.08
N ASN A 531 11.26 12.74 26.56
CA ASN A 531 12.09 11.60 26.96
C ASN A 531 12.43 10.75 25.73
N THR A 532 13.69 10.77 25.31
CA THR A 532 14.14 10.10 24.08
C THR A 532 14.77 8.72 24.30
N GLU A 533 14.78 8.17 25.53
CA GLU A 533 15.43 6.89 25.85
C GLU A 533 14.89 5.70 25.03
N ARG A 534 13.66 5.82 24.54
CA ARG A 534 12.96 4.77 23.76
C ARG A 534 12.97 5.03 22.27
N VAL A 535 13.59 6.12 21.81
CA VAL A 535 13.67 6.41 20.38
C VAL A 535 14.74 5.55 19.73
N THR A 536 14.32 4.79 18.72
CA THR A 536 15.20 3.90 17.94
C THR A 536 15.88 4.63 16.77
N THR A 537 15.26 5.70 16.26
CA THR A 537 15.84 6.50 15.18
C THR A 537 15.23 7.90 15.10
N PHE A 538 16.10 8.88 14.87
CA PHE A 538 15.79 10.24 14.41
C PHE A 538 16.30 10.47 12.97
N GLY A 539 16.56 9.41 12.21
CA GLY A 539 17.18 9.49 10.89
C GLY A 539 16.37 10.40 9.96
N GLN A 540 17.00 11.47 9.47
CA GLN A 540 16.39 12.51 8.63
C GLN A 540 15.10 13.14 9.21
N CYS A 541 14.90 13.03 10.53
CA CYS A 541 13.64 13.38 11.18
C CYS A 541 13.26 14.85 10.97
N PHE A 542 14.21 15.76 11.08
CA PHE A 542 13.93 17.20 11.10
C PHE A 542 14.45 17.93 9.87
N GLN A 543 15.02 17.22 8.89
CA GLN A 543 15.64 17.87 7.72
C GLN A 543 14.69 18.89 7.06
N SER A 544 15.19 20.11 6.83
CA SER A 544 14.43 21.23 6.26
C SER A 544 13.20 21.71 7.09
N SER A 545 13.17 21.44 8.39
CA SER A 545 12.29 22.11 9.37
C SER A 545 12.89 23.44 9.86
N ALA A 546 12.06 24.30 10.46
CA ALA A 546 12.47 25.59 11.04
C ALA A 546 12.87 25.48 12.53
N LEU A 547 13.53 24.39 12.92
CA LEU A 547 13.84 24.07 14.31
C LEU A 547 14.53 25.23 15.04
N ASN A 548 13.99 25.60 16.19
CA ASN A 548 14.56 26.63 17.05
C ASN A 548 14.32 26.24 18.52
N PHE A 549 15.29 25.55 19.12
CA PHE A 549 15.21 25.15 20.51
C PHE A 549 15.26 26.38 21.43
N ALA A 550 14.23 26.56 22.25
CA ALA A 550 14.11 27.70 23.16
C ALA A 550 15.11 27.63 24.34
N LEU A 551 15.50 28.79 24.88
CA LEU A 551 16.52 28.99 25.92
C LEU A 551 16.14 28.53 27.36
N THR A 552 15.26 27.54 27.52
CA THR A 552 14.78 27.11 28.85
C THR A 552 15.44 25.80 29.32
N HIS A 553 15.98 25.82 30.54
CA HIS A 553 16.76 24.79 31.28
C HIS A 553 15.96 23.51 31.66
N PRO A 554 16.58 22.32 31.87
CA PRO A 554 17.55 21.62 31.02
C PRO A 554 16.77 20.60 30.16
N ASN A 555 16.64 20.89 28.89
CA ASN A 555 15.94 20.02 27.96
C ASN A 555 16.94 19.14 27.24
N TYR A 556 17.25 18.01 27.87
CA TYR A 556 18.20 17.06 27.32
C TYR A 556 17.50 15.86 26.70
N TRP A 557 18.04 15.40 25.58
CA TRP A 557 17.70 14.11 25.02
C TRP A 557 18.67 13.06 25.53
N GLU A 558 18.16 12.05 26.23
CA GLU A 558 18.93 10.86 26.55
C GLU A 558 18.91 9.90 25.35
N LEU A 559 20.07 9.73 24.72
CA LEU A 559 20.23 8.80 23.62
C LEU A 559 20.49 7.39 24.15
N ARG A 560 19.74 6.44 23.60
CA ARG A 560 19.97 5.00 23.79
C ARG A 560 21.04 4.47 22.83
N SER A 561 21.73 3.41 23.25
CA SER A 561 22.55 2.58 22.36
C SER A 561 21.91 2.32 21.01
N GLY A 562 22.66 2.48 19.92
CA GLY A 562 22.21 2.11 18.58
C GLY A 562 21.14 3.02 17.97
N VAL A 563 20.77 4.13 18.62
CA VAL A 563 19.87 5.13 18.01
C VAL A 563 20.49 5.67 16.72
N ASN A 564 19.72 5.64 15.63
CA ASN A 564 20.18 6.19 14.35
C ASN A 564 19.91 7.69 14.27
N MET A 565 20.99 8.49 14.28
CA MET A 565 21.00 9.96 14.17
C MET A 565 21.35 10.48 12.78
N PHE A 566 21.44 9.61 11.77
CA PHE A 566 21.90 9.95 10.43
C PHE A 566 21.08 11.09 9.81
N TYR A 567 21.72 12.22 9.52
CA TYR A 567 21.10 13.43 8.98
C TYR A 567 19.88 13.94 9.76
N ALA A 568 19.81 13.67 11.07
CA ALA A 568 18.66 14.06 11.90
C ALA A 568 18.27 15.53 11.72
N PHE A 569 19.25 16.43 11.57
CA PHE A 569 19.05 17.88 11.49
C PHE A 569 19.42 18.53 10.14
N ARG A 570 19.72 17.75 9.10
CA ARG A 570 20.30 18.26 7.84
C ARG A 570 19.57 19.49 7.25
N GLN A 571 20.32 20.52 6.84
CA GLN A 571 19.80 21.75 6.18
C GLN A 571 18.74 22.53 7.00
N THR A 572 18.57 22.24 8.28
CA THR A 572 17.72 23.06 9.15
C THR A 572 18.47 24.33 9.55
N PRO A 573 17.81 25.49 9.63
CA PRO A 573 18.33 26.61 10.40
C PRO A 573 18.36 26.16 11.87
N LEU A 574 19.54 25.82 12.39
CA LEU A 574 19.73 25.65 13.83
C LEU A 574 20.29 26.97 14.35
N ASN A 575 19.42 27.87 14.79
CA ASN A 575 19.85 29.12 15.41
C ASN A 575 20.48 28.82 16.79
N GLY A 576 21.78 28.53 16.79
CA GLY A 576 22.60 28.57 17.99
C GLY A 576 22.95 30.01 18.33
N GLY A 577 21.95 30.82 18.73
CA GLY A 577 22.24 32.12 19.31
C GLY A 577 23.18 31.93 20.50
N GLN A 578 24.38 32.51 20.46
CA GLN A 578 25.21 32.66 21.65
C GLN A 578 24.42 33.54 22.62
N ALA A 579 23.92 32.99 23.71
CA ALA A 579 23.40 33.80 24.79
C ALA A 579 24.59 34.60 25.36
N SER A 580 24.70 35.87 24.96
CA SER A 580 25.56 36.81 25.64
C SER A 580 25.03 36.96 27.08
N GLY A 581 25.63 36.24 28.02
CA GLY A 581 25.62 36.63 29.44
C GLY A 581 24.73 35.85 30.42
N VAL A 582 24.13 34.71 30.07
CA VAL A 582 23.50 33.81 31.06
C VAL A 582 23.65 32.36 30.63
N ALA A 583 23.88 31.44 31.58
CA ALA A 583 23.96 29.98 31.38
C ALA A 583 22.94 29.49 30.32
N GLY A 584 23.42 29.10 29.14
CA GLY A 584 22.60 29.04 27.92
C GLY A 584 23.09 28.02 26.90
N ARG A 585 22.69 26.76 27.08
CA ARG A 585 22.66 25.73 26.03
C ARG A 585 21.21 25.59 25.57
N ASN A 586 20.97 25.66 24.25
CA ASN A 586 19.62 25.63 23.67
C ASN A 586 19.04 24.20 23.63
N TRP A 587 19.91 23.19 23.50
CA TRP A 587 19.56 21.77 23.47
C TRP A 587 20.73 20.94 24.00
N GLU A 588 20.45 19.97 24.87
CA GLU A 588 21.47 19.15 25.49
C GLU A 588 21.31 17.68 25.09
N MET A 589 22.43 16.97 24.96
CA MET A 589 22.43 15.53 24.67
C MET A 589 23.09 14.82 25.83
N ARG A 590 22.49 13.75 26.32
CA ARG A 590 23.09 12.87 27.32
C ARG A 590 23.16 11.46 26.76
N LEU A 591 24.25 10.75 27.03
CA LEU A 591 24.31 9.31 26.76
C LEU A 591 23.73 8.52 27.94
N SER A 592 23.05 7.42 27.65
CA SER A 592 22.53 6.53 28.71
C SER A 592 23.65 5.94 29.57
N ASN A 593 23.39 5.78 30.88
CA ASN A 593 24.39 5.35 31.87
C ASN A 593 24.87 3.87 31.71
N SER A 594 24.34 3.10 30.75
CA SER A 594 24.66 1.69 30.53
C SER A 594 26.00 1.53 29.82
N VAL A 595 27.06 1.08 30.51
CA VAL A 595 28.45 1.04 30.01
C VAL A 595 28.74 0.15 28.79
N SER A 596 27.82 -0.74 28.37
CA SER A 596 27.99 -1.63 27.21
C SER A 596 27.59 -1.01 25.86
N ASP A 597 26.98 0.17 25.88
CA ASP A 597 26.43 0.82 24.69
C ASP A 597 27.51 1.51 23.85
N SER A 598 27.25 1.61 22.54
CA SER A 598 28.05 2.41 21.61
C SER A 598 27.14 3.31 20.79
N TYR A 599 27.65 4.50 20.45
CA TYR A 599 26.86 5.54 19.80
C TYR A 599 27.46 5.97 18.48
N ASN A 600 26.59 6.21 17.50
CA ASN A 600 26.95 6.65 16.16
C ASN A 600 26.27 7.99 15.87
N LEU A 601 27.08 9.04 15.75
CA LEU A 601 26.63 10.41 15.45
C LEU A 601 26.97 10.83 14.02
N ASN A 602 27.20 9.86 13.13
CA ASN A 602 27.58 10.15 11.75
C ASN A 602 26.55 11.06 11.06
N ASN A 603 27.04 12.13 10.43
CA ASN A 603 26.22 13.11 9.71
C ASN A 603 25.10 13.78 10.53
N MET A 604 25.11 13.73 11.86
CA MET A 604 24.01 14.24 12.70
C MET A 604 23.64 15.70 12.37
N PHE A 605 24.66 16.56 12.22
CA PHE A 605 24.49 17.99 11.89
C PHE A 605 24.95 18.35 10.48
N ALA A 606 25.26 17.38 9.62
CA ALA A 606 25.77 17.68 8.28
C ALA A 606 24.83 18.63 7.52
N TYR A 607 25.42 19.65 6.89
CA TYR A 607 24.77 20.74 6.16
C TYR A 607 23.91 21.69 7.01
N CYS A 608 24.05 21.70 8.33
CA CYS A 608 23.45 22.74 9.17
C CYS A 608 24.31 24.00 9.13
N GLY A 609 24.18 24.79 8.06
CA GLY A 609 25.07 25.93 7.78
C GLY A 609 25.15 26.97 8.90
N ASP A 610 24.08 27.13 9.68
CA ASP A 610 23.96 28.08 10.79
C ASP A 610 24.31 27.50 12.18
N PHE A 611 24.61 26.21 12.27
CA PHE A 611 24.86 25.53 13.54
C PHE A 611 26.14 26.03 14.21
N ASN A 612 26.02 26.55 15.44
CA ASN A 612 27.14 27.01 16.26
C ASN A 612 26.81 27.01 17.77
N GLN A 613 25.99 26.07 18.22
CA GLN A 613 25.57 25.98 19.62
C GLN A 613 26.67 25.35 20.48
N ASP A 614 26.91 25.82 21.71
CA ASP A 614 27.81 25.17 22.67
C ASP A 614 27.39 23.70 22.89
N ILE A 615 28.33 22.80 22.57
CA ILE A 615 28.25 21.35 22.69
C ILE A 615 29.46 20.78 23.44
N SER A 616 30.17 21.60 24.21
CA SER A 616 31.27 21.13 25.07
C SER A 616 30.74 20.19 26.15
N THR A 617 31.55 19.26 26.64
CA THR A 617 31.11 18.38 27.74
C THR A 617 30.87 19.20 29.03
N ASP A 618 29.70 19.04 29.66
CA ASP A 618 29.43 19.65 30.97
C ASP A 618 29.84 18.70 32.10
N ALA A 619 30.85 19.09 32.89
CA ALA A 619 31.36 18.29 34.00
C ALA A 619 30.34 18.07 35.15
N THR A 620 29.30 18.90 35.24
CA THR A 620 28.28 18.79 36.30
C THR A 620 27.20 17.79 35.91
N ASN A 621 26.69 17.87 34.68
CA ASN A 621 25.52 17.12 34.24
C ASN A 621 25.85 15.99 33.24
N ASN A 622 27.11 15.89 32.81
CA ASN A 622 27.57 14.93 31.79
C ASN A 622 26.84 15.05 30.45
N TYR A 623 26.42 16.26 30.08
CA TYR A 623 25.93 16.55 28.74
C TYR A 623 27.07 16.55 27.74
N TRP A 624 26.81 16.05 26.53
CA TRP A 624 27.82 15.84 25.50
C TRP A 624 29.00 15.00 25.98
N ASP A 625 28.72 13.96 26.76
CA ASP A 625 29.69 12.91 27.05
C ASP A 625 30.03 12.16 25.75
N MET A 626 31.27 12.26 25.29
CA MET A 626 31.73 11.67 24.03
C MET A 626 32.50 10.36 24.21
N SER A 627 32.73 9.93 25.47
CA SER A 627 33.60 8.80 25.83
C SER A 627 33.20 7.46 25.22
N ARG A 628 32.01 7.38 24.62
CA ARG A 628 31.40 6.14 24.10
C ARG A 628 30.88 6.27 22.67
N VAL A 629 31.17 7.39 22.01
CA VAL A 629 30.82 7.62 20.61
C VAL A 629 31.89 6.99 19.71
N THR A 630 31.51 5.98 18.92
CA THR A 630 32.45 5.23 18.08
C THR A 630 32.60 5.82 16.68
N ASN A 631 31.64 6.64 16.24
CA ASN A 631 31.62 7.21 14.90
C ASN A 631 31.08 8.65 14.91
N MET A 632 31.91 9.58 14.46
CA MET A 632 31.59 11.01 14.26
C MET A 632 31.80 11.45 12.81
N SER A 633 31.88 10.50 11.87
CA SER A 633 32.17 10.81 10.47
C SER A 633 31.14 11.79 9.90
N TYR A 634 31.64 12.85 9.29
CA TYR A 634 30.86 13.92 8.68
C TYR A 634 29.86 14.63 9.63
N MET A 635 30.04 14.53 10.95
CA MET A 635 29.09 15.09 11.93
C MET A 635 28.80 16.58 11.69
N PHE A 636 29.82 17.38 11.35
CA PHE A 636 29.71 18.83 11.10
C PHE A 636 30.03 19.22 9.66
N ARG A 637 29.89 18.28 8.72
CA ARG A 637 30.18 18.52 7.31
C ARG A 637 29.35 19.70 6.77
N PHE A 638 29.99 20.71 6.19
CA PHE A 638 29.38 21.95 5.68
C PHE A 638 28.60 22.76 6.73
N CYS A 639 28.92 22.62 8.02
CA CYS A 639 28.47 23.55 9.06
C CYS A 639 29.32 24.83 9.03
N SER A 640 29.06 25.72 8.07
CA SER A 640 29.92 26.88 7.77
C SER A 640 30.14 27.85 8.93
N LYS A 641 29.24 27.90 9.92
CA LYS A 641 29.34 28.76 11.11
C LYS A 641 29.82 28.06 12.37
N PHE A 642 30.09 26.75 12.33
CA PHE A 642 30.47 26.00 13.52
C PHE A 642 31.91 26.33 13.94
N ASN A 643 32.07 26.79 15.19
CA ASN A 643 33.38 27.10 15.78
C ASN A 643 33.39 26.98 17.31
N GLN A 644 32.66 26.02 17.87
CA GLN A 644 32.55 25.84 19.32
C GLN A 644 33.73 25.04 19.88
N ASP A 645 34.18 25.40 21.09
CA ASP A 645 35.22 24.67 21.80
C ASP A 645 34.73 23.27 22.16
N ILE A 646 35.44 22.26 21.65
CA ILE A 646 35.20 20.82 21.83
C ILE A 646 36.50 20.12 22.24
N SER A 647 37.45 20.88 22.79
CA SER A 647 38.75 20.37 23.25
C SER A 647 38.65 19.46 24.47
N ASN A 648 37.50 19.49 25.16
CA ASN A 648 37.21 18.68 26.35
C ASN A 648 36.50 17.35 26.06
N TRP A 649 36.24 17.04 24.79
CA TRP A 649 35.64 15.77 24.40
C TRP A 649 36.61 14.60 24.58
N ASP A 650 36.15 13.53 25.24
CA ASP A 650 36.85 12.24 25.25
C ASP A 650 36.56 11.49 23.95
N THR A 651 37.57 11.32 23.10
CA THR A 651 37.45 10.63 21.81
C THR A 651 38.06 9.22 21.81
N SER A 652 38.44 8.67 22.97
CA SER A 652 39.17 7.40 23.08
C SER A 652 38.41 6.18 22.52
N ALA A 653 37.08 6.23 22.50
CA ALA A 653 36.24 5.19 21.88
C ALA A 653 36.03 5.37 20.37
N CYS A 654 36.40 6.51 19.79
CA CYS A 654 36.08 6.85 18.42
C CYS A 654 37.04 6.16 17.43
N THR A 655 36.47 5.50 16.41
CA THR A 655 37.23 4.79 15.37
C THR A 655 37.01 5.37 13.97
N PHE A 656 35.92 6.12 13.78
CA PHE A 656 35.53 6.72 12.50
C PHE A 656 35.36 8.25 12.64
N MET A 657 36.31 9.03 12.08
CA MET A 657 36.33 10.50 12.08
C MET A 657 36.46 11.11 10.68
N THR A 658 36.09 10.36 9.63
CA THR A 658 36.24 10.84 8.25
C THR A 658 35.36 12.06 8.01
N GLY A 659 35.96 13.15 7.48
CA GLY A 659 35.25 14.37 7.09
C GLY A 659 34.50 15.09 8.22
N THR A 660 34.85 14.88 9.50
CA THR A 660 34.13 15.44 10.65
C THR A 660 33.84 16.93 10.50
N PHE A 661 34.81 17.72 10.01
CA PHE A 661 34.69 19.17 9.79
C PHE A 661 34.83 19.56 8.30
N ASP A 662 34.63 18.64 7.35
CA ASP A 662 34.73 18.93 5.90
C ASP A 662 33.80 20.09 5.53
N GLY A 663 34.38 21.22 5.10
CA GLY A 663 33.66 22.44 4.73
C GLY A 663 33.14 23.28 5.90
N ALA A 664 33.57 23.04 7.15
CA ALA A 664 33.30 23.91 8.29
C ALA A 664 34.21 25.15 8.23
N THR A 665 33.84 26.11 7.37
CA THR A 665 34.73 27.16 6.85
C THR A 665 35.45 28.04 7.87
N ILE A 666 34.92 28.19 9.08
CA ILE A 666 35.51 29.04 10.12
C ILE A 666 36.07 28.25 11.32
N PHE A 667 35.98 26.93 11.29
CA PHE A 667 36.37 26.09 12.42
C PHE A 667 37.89 26.19 12.69
N ASN A 668 38.26 26.57 13.91
CA ASN A 668 39.65 26.75 14.34
C ASN A 668 39.81 26.57 15.87
N GLN A 669 39.28 25.47 16.42
CA GLN A 669 39.32 25.17 17.86
C GLN A 669 40.40 24.12 18.19
N PRO A 670 40.99 24.15 19.39
CA PRO A 670 42.08 23.23 19.75
C PRO A 670 41.60 21.77 19.81
N LEU A 671 42.37 20.87 19.18
CA LEU A 671 42.08 19.42 19.11
C LEU A 671 43.24 18.55 19.63
N SER A 672 44.26 19.15 20.25
CA SER A 672 45.47 18.44 20.68
C SER A 672 45.21 17.28 21.65
N ASN A 673 44.11 17.33 22.41
CA ASN A 673 43.73 16.33 23.40
C ASN A 673 42.97 15.14 22.81
N TRP A 674 42.59 15.18 21.53
CA TRP A 674 41.86 14.10 20.90
C TRP A 674 42.74 12.84 20.76
N ASP A 675 42.22 11.71 21.24
CA ASP A 675 42.86 10.41 21.04
C ASP A 675 42.61 9.91 19.61
N MET A 676 43.70 9.82 18.84
CA MET A 676 43.72 9.37 17.46
C MET A 676 44.25 7.94 17.29
N SER A 677 44.63 7.27 18.39
CA SER A 677 45.33 5.98 18.37
C SER A 677 44.55 4.85 17.68
N SER A 678 43.21 4.92 17.69
CA SER A 678 42.31 3.93 17.09
C SER A 678 41.67 4.38 15.76
N VAL A 679 42.03 5.57 15.26
CA VAL A 679 41.43 6.15 14.05
C VAL A 679 42.24 5.74 12.81
N SER A 680 41.59 5.02 11.88
CA SER A 680 42.25 4.54 10.66
C SER A 680 42.15 5.49 9.46
N SER A 681 41.19 6.42 9.48
CA SER A 681 40.90 7.34 8.38
C SER A 681 40.57 8.74 8.87
N ILE A 682 41.40 9.71 8.46
CA ILE A 682 41.22 11.16 8.64
C ILE A 682 40.94 11.87 7.30
N ASN A 683 40.53 11.10 6.30
CA ASN A 683 40.19 11.59 4.96
C ASN A 683 39.25 12.80 5.05
N THR A 684 39.61 13.91 4.39
CA THR A 684 38.88 15.19 4.34
C THR A 684 38.52 15.83 5.69
N MET A 685 39.05 15.33 6.82
CA MET A 685 38.58 15.70 8.17
C MET A 685 38.59 17.21 8.43
N LEU A 686 39.59 17.93 7.93
CA LEU A 686 39.76 19.39 8.08
C LEU A 686 39.73 20.12 6.73
N GLN A 687 39.22 19.49 5.67
CA GLN A 687 39.17 20.08 4.34
C GLN A 687 38.31 21.35 4.35
N GLY A 688 38.83 22.46 3.81
CA GLY A 688 38.06 23.71 3.70
C GLY A 688 37.80 24.42 5.03
N THR A 689 38.51 24.06 6.10
CA THR A 689 38.45 24.75 7.41
C THR A 689 39.46 25.91 7.47
N ALA A 690 39.30 26.80 8.45
CA ALA A 690 40.27 27.84 8.82
C ALA A 690 41.26 27.35 9.89
N PHE A 691 41.46 26.04 10.00
CA PHE A 691 42.15 25.41 11.10
C PHE A 691 43.65 25.76 11.12
N ASP A 692 44.11 26.28 12.26
CA ASP A 692 45.49 26.67 12.57
C ASP A 692 45.79 26.44 14.06
N GLN A 693 45.60 25.20 14.54
CA GLN A 693 45.92 24.78 15.91
C GLN A 693 46.97 23.66 15.92
N ASP A 694 47.64 23.51 17.05
CA ASP A 694 48.61 22.44 17.27
C ASP A 694 47.92 21.06 17.38
N ILE A 695 48.36 20.13 16.54
CA ILE A 695 47.95 18.71 16.52
C ILE A 695 49.17 17.77 16.49
N SER A 696 50.34 18.26 16.88
CA SER A 696 51.60 17.51 16.92
C SER A 696 51.55 16.31 17.87
N ALA A 697 50.68 16.35 18.89
CA ALA A 697 50.48 15.29 19.87
C ALA A 697 49.61 14.11 19.37
N TRP A 698 49.02 14.18 18.18
CA TRP A 698 48.15 13.11 17.68
C TRP A 698 48.92 11.82 17.38
N ASN A 699 48.38 10.69 17.87
CA ASN A 699 48.86 9.37 17.49
C ASN A 699 48.31 8.99 16.11
N ILE A 700 49.15 9.11 15.08
CA ILE A 700 48.80 8.76 13.70
C ILE A 700 49.17 7.32 13.30
N GLY A 701 49.57 6.47 14.26
CA GLY A 701 50.12 5.14 13.98
C GLY A 701 49.14 4.15 13.34
N SER A 702 47.83 4.42 13.45
CA SER A 702 46.76 3.62 12.83
C SER A 702 46.25 4.21 11.51
N VAL A 703 46.63 5.44 11.16
CA VAL A 703 46.10 6.16 9.99
C VAL A 703 46.63 5.55 8.71
N THR A 704 45.72 5.06 7.86
CA THR A 704 46.03 4.51 6.53
C THR A 704 45.43 5.36 5.40
N ASN A 705 44.39 6.14 5.68
CA ASN A 705 43.76 7.04 4.72
C ASN A 705 43.70 8.47 5.25
N ALA A 706 44.50 9.36 4.65
CA ALA A 706 44.54 10.79 4.96
C ALA A 706 44.31 11.66 3.72
N ALA A 707 43.71 11.10 2.67
CA ALA A 707 43.51 11.85 1.43
C ALA A 707 42.61 13.07 1.67
N GLY A 708 43.06 14.23 1.19
CA GLY A 708 42.33 15.50 1.34
C GLY A 708 42.27 16.08 2.76
N PHE A 709 43.05 15.57 3.73
CA PHE A 709 43.01 15.99 5.14
C PHE A 709 42.89 17.51 5.33
N LEU A 710 43.80 18.31 4.74
CA LEU A 710 43.83 19.77 4.84
C LEU A 710 44.22 20.39 3.48
N ASN A 711 43.44 20.14 2.43
CA ASN A 711 43.84 20.46 1.05
C ASN A 711 43.85 21.97 0.69
N SER A 712 43.30 22.85 1.53
CA SER A 712 43.15 24.29 1.27
C SER A 712 44.22 25.19 1.92
N GLY A 713 45.25 24.63 2.56
CA GLY A 713 46.41 25.38 3.07
C GLY A 713 46.09 26.43 4.16
N SER A 714 45.52 26.02 5.29
CA SER A 714 45.17 26.91 6.41
C SER A 714 46.15 26.89 7.59
N LEU A 715 46.98 25.85 7.70
CA LEU A 715 47.91 25.69 8.82
C LEU A 715 49.10 26.64 8.65
N SER A 716 49.44 27.37 9.71
CA SER A 716 50.63 28.22 9.74
C SER A 716 51.92 27.40 9.70
N THR A 717 53.01 28.00 9.24
CA THR A 717 54.35 27.37 9.26
C THR A 717 54.75 26.95 10.66
N THR A 718 54.41 27.73 11.69
CA THR A 718 54.71 27.38 13.09
C THR A 718 54.03 26.09 13.53
N ASN A 719 52.71 25.96 13.30
CA ASN A 719 52.00 24.73 13.68
C ASN A 719 52.37 23.54 12.79
N TYR A 720 52.71 23.79 11.52
CA TYR A 720 53.17 22.73 10.62
C TYR A 720 54.56 22.22 11.00
N ASP A 721 55.46 23.10 11.45
CA ASP A 721 56.77 22.71 11.96
C ASP A 721 56.66 21.85 13.21
N LEU A 722 55.76 22.19 14.15
CA LEU A 722 55.49 21.36 15.33
C LEU A 722 54.99 19.97 14.95
N LEU A 723 54.08 19.89 13.97
CA LEU A 723 53.54 18.62 13.46
C LEU A 723 54.65 17.74 12.87
N LEU A 724 55.53 18.34 12.07
CA LEU A 724 56.62 17.65 11.37
C LEU A 724 57.89 17.45 12.22
N ASP A 725 57.98 18.04 13.41
CA ASP A 725 59.17 17.96 14.26
C ASP A 725 59.52 16.49 14.58
N ASN A 726 60.74 16.08 14.24
CA ASN A 726 61.19 14.69 14.43
C ASN A 726 61.52 14.31 15.88
N THR A 727 61.44 15.24 16.83
CA THR A 727 61.70 15.02 18.26
C THR A 727 60.46 15.18 19.13
N SER A 728 59.44 15.91 18.66
CA SER A 728 58.25 16.27 19.44
C SER A 728 56.93 16.22 18.65
N GLY A 729 56.98 16.05 17.33
CA GLY A 729 55.81 15.92 16.46
C GLY A 729 55.33 14.48 16.31
N TRP A 730 54.58 14.21 15.25
CA TRP A 730 53.93 12.91 15.00
C TRP A 730 54.87 11.70 15.07
N LEU A 731 56.11 11.85 14.60
CA LEU A 731 57.13 10.78 14.62
C LEU A 731 57.57 10.38 16.03
N SER A 732 57.41 11.27 17.01
CA SER A 732 57.75 11.00 18.41
C SER A 732 56.61 10.30 19.17
N VAL A 733 55.36 10.41 18.68
CA VAL A 733 54.16 9.89 19.33
C VAL A 733 53.93 8.42 19.01
N ALA A 734 54.05 8.03 17.74
CA ALA A 734 53.84 6.66 17.30
C ALA A 734 54.54 6.37 15.97
N THR A 735 54.80 5.08 15.70
CA THR A 735 55.31 4.62 14.40
C THR A 735 54.22 4.78 13.34
N PRO A 736 54.41 5.62 12.30
CA PRO A 736 53.42 5.80 11.24
C PRO A 736 53.29 4.56 10.35
N GLN A 737 52.12 4.40 9.72
CA GLN A 737 51.93 3.43 8.63
C GLN A 737 52.73 3.82 7.39
N SER A 738 53.13 2.85 6.57
CA SER A 738 53.83 3.13 5.31
C SER A 738 52.87 3.54 4.19
N SER A 739 53.37 4.30 3.21
CA SER A 739 52.67 4.63 1.96
C SER A 739 51.37 5.43 2.12
N VAL A 740 51.27 6.25 3.16
CA VAL A 740 50.13 7.16 3.36
C VAL A 740 50.25 8.37 2.44
N SER A 741 49.15 8.74 1.77
CA SER A 741 49.03 9.99 1.03
C SER A 741 48.26 11.02 1.85
N ILE A 742 48.84 12.20 2.04
CA ILE A 742 48.26 13.30 2.82
C ILE A 742 48.49 14.64 2.09
N SER A 743 47.52 15.54 2.18
CA SER A 743 47.62 16.89 1.63
C SER A 743 47.42 17.93 2.72
N PHE A 744 48.35 18.88 2.78
CA PHE A 744 48.29 20.15 3.52
C PHE A 744 48.13 21.35 2.56
N GLY A 745 47.83 21.09 1.29
CA GLY A 745 47.63 22.12 0.28
C GLY A 745 48.91 22.94 0.06
N THR A 746 48.85 24.24 0.36
CA THR A 746 49.95 25.19 0.17
C THR A 746 50.74 25.50 1.45
N THR A 747 50.48 24.80 2.56
CA THR A 747 51.20 25.03 3.83
C THR A 747 52.70 24.77 3.68
N GLN A 748 53.53 25.61 4.27
CA GLN A 748 55.00 25.56 4.14
C GLN A 748 55.68 25.27 5.48
N TYR A 749 56.84 24.62 5.46
CA TYR A 749 57.65 24.27 6.64
C TYR A 749 59.02 24.97 6.62
N THR A 750 59.64 25.18 7.78
CA THR A 750 60.96 25.83 7.88
C THR A 750 62.09 24.91 7.40
N ALA A 751 62.92 25.39 6.48
CA ALA A 751 64.08 24.66 5.99
C ALA A 751 65.22 24.53 7.03
N GLY A 752 66.00 23.44 6.95
CA GLY A 752 67.22 23.23 7.74
C GLY A 752 67.00 22.86 9.20
N GLY A 753 65.76 22.62 9.63
CA GLY A 753 65.39 22.30 11.01
C GLY A 753 64.76 20.91 11.19
N ASN A 754 64.19 20.70 12.40
CA ASN A 754 63.54 19.44 12.77
C ASN A 754 62.33 19.10 11.90
N ALA A 755 61.59 20.10 11.42
CA ALA A 755 60.43 19.92 10.55
C ALA A 755 60.82 19.28 9.20
N GLU A 756 61.86 19.83 8.54
CA GLU A 756 62.39 19.23 7.31
C GLU A 756 62.94 17.81 7.57
N ALA A 757 63.64 17.61 8.69
CA ALA A 757 64.17 16.30 9.06
C ALA A 757 63.04 15.26 9.26
N GLY A 758 61.95 15.62 9.94
CA GLY A 758 60.83 14.71 10.15
C GLY A 758 60.03 14.47 8.88
N ARG A 759 59.80 15.50 8.06
CA ARG A 759 59.22 15.34 6.71
C ARG A 759 60.02 14.35 5.87
N ASN A 760 61.35 14.46 5.86
CA ASN A 760 62.23 13.55 5.12
C ASN A 760 62.14 12.10 5.63
N VAL A 761 61.94 11.88 6.94
CA VAL A 761 61.68 10.55 7.50
C VAL A 761 60.33 10.01 7.03
N LEU A 762 59.27 10.81 7.06
CA LEU A 762 57.95 10.40 6.58
C LEU A 762 57.99 10.01 5.09
N THR A 763 58.58 10.85 4.23
CA THR A 763 58.64 10.59 2.78
C THR A 763 59.65 9.50 2.41
N GLY A 764 60.78 9.43 3.10
CA GLY A 764 61.88 8.51 2.80
C GLY A 764 61.71 7.13 3.43
N THR A 765 61.60 7.08 4.76
CA THR A 765 61.54 5.82 5.52
C THR A 765 60.16 5.17 5.41
N TYR A 766 59.10 5.97 5.57
CA TYR A 766 57.72 5.46 5.55
C TYR A 766 57.08 5.55 4.16
N GLY A 767 57.74 6.16 3.17
CA GLY A 767 57.23 6.25 1.80
C GLY A 767 55.97 7.10 1.65
N TRP A 768 55.76 8.08 2.53
CA TRP A 768 54.60 8.96 2.46
C TRP A 768 54.63 9.84 1.21
N THR A 769 53.46 10.13 0.67
CA THR A 769 53.25 11.19 -0.33
C THR A 769 52.62 12.39 0.36
N ILE A 770 53.42 13.44 0.60
CA ILE A 770 52.98 14.68 1.24
C ILE A 770 52.84 15.77 0.17
N ILE A 771 51.63 16.32 0.03
CA ILE A 771 51.34 17.46 -0.82
C ILE A 771 51.29 18.71 0.07
N ASP A 772 52.29 19.58 -0.06
CA ASP A 772 52.46 20.81 0.71
C ASP A 772 53.10 21.91 -0.17
N GLY A 773 53.26 23.12 0.37
CA GLY A 773 53.89 24.26 -0.28
C GLY A 773 55.43 24.26 -0.24
N GLY A 774 56.05 23.20 0.27
CA GLY A 774 57.50 23.07 0.37
C GLY A 774 58.17 23.93 1.45
N PRO A 775 59.51 24.02 1.43
CA PRO A 775 60.27 24.78 2.41
C PRO A 775 60.14 26.31 2.21
N VAL A 776 60.18 27.07 3.31
CA VAL A 776 60.30 28.54 3.35
C VAL A 776 61.58 29.04 3.99
#